data_AF-A0A969SZA7-F1
#
_entry.id   AF-A0A969SZA7-F1
#
_cell.length_a   1.000
_cell.length_b   1.000
_cell.length_c   1.000
_cell.angle_alpha   90.00
_cell.angle_beta   90.00
_cell.angle_gamma   90.00
#
_symmetry.space_group_name_H-M   'P 1'
#
loop_
_entity.id
_entity.type
_entity.pdbx_description
1 polymer ?
#
loop_
_entity_poly.entity_id
_entity_poly.type
_entity_poly.pdbx_seq_one_letter_code
_entity_poly.pdbx_strand_id
1 'polypeptide(L)'
;MQTTVHTTWLTANQQHLTAALALIRSTIARSVGLSDWVEDETQLRQALQAAKAALPALSALEQLSRLFGLSAFEEDILLLCAGMELDARFVRLCALSQSDPQRAYPTFSLALSALANPHWDALTPTAPLRHYHLIEIGQGTTLTLSPLRINERILHYLTGTQYLDIRLFGLVERVKQGTDLVPSQQQQIAQIEAALTNALSAEPPPVIQLCGSETLSKRSLVMQVCERLHFKLWQISAQTVPTLPAELEQFCRLWTRETLLNASVLLLDCDHFDPDPLQLARLTQLVERLPSLLFISSRERLPLPQRPVVHLEIHKPTAAEQILAWQTALPAESAESFSQIQTLVSQFNLNTATIHTLSSRLKASGHSPDFRALWTACRIQARPRLDELAQRIEPSASWQDLVLPEAQTQILRSAAAHVGQRSRVYEQWGFAAKGNRGLGISALFAGASGTGKTLAAEVLAHQLHLDLYRVDLSSVVSKYIGETEKNLRRVFDAATEGGVILLFDEADALFGKRSEVKDSRDRYANIEVSYLLQRMECYPGLAILTTNLKSALDTAFLRRIRFVVQFPFPDAAQRAEIWRRIFPADTPTQNLDPLKLAQLNIAGGNIRNVALNAAFLAADAGEPVQMHHLLQAARTEYAKLEKTLTESEIGGWI
;
A
#
# COMPACT_ATOMS: atom_id res chain seq x y z
N MET A 1 -37.09 15.97 -10.56
CA MET A 1 -37.87 14.76 -10.91
C MET A 1 -37.62 13.59 -9.94
N GLN A 2 -36.38 13.26 -9.54
CA GLN A 2 -36.14 12.19 -8.55
C GLN A 2 -36.72 12.48 -7.15
N THR A 3 -36.68 13.74 -6.69
CA THR A 3 -37.22 14.15 -5.38
C THR A 3 -38.73 13.97 -5.27
N THR A 4 -39.50 14.34 -6.31
CA THR A 4 -40.96 14.17 -6.31
C THR A 4 -41.37 12.70 -6.34
N VAL A 5 -40.67 11.86 -7.13
CA VAL A 5 -40.93 10.40 -7.18
C VAL A 5 -40.61 9.72 -5.85
N HIS A 6 -39.51 10.13 -5.18
CA HIS A 6 -39.13 9.60 -3.87
C HIS A 6 -40.16 9.95 -2.79
N THR A 7 -40.67 11.18 -2.77
CA THR A 7 -41.73 11.60 -1.84
C THR A 7 -43.04 10.84 -2.08
N THR A 8 -43.38 10.56 -3.34
CA THR A 8 -44.56 9.76 -3.69
C THR A 8 -44.43 8.30 -3.23
N TRP A 9 -43.27 7.65 -3.46
CA TRP A 9 -43.05 6.28 -2.98
C TRP A 9 -43.06 6.21 -1.45
N LEU A 10 -42.42 7.16 -0.75
CA LEU A 10 -42.36 7.16 0.72
C LEU A 10 -43.77 7.21 1.33
N THR A 11 -44.63 8.08 0.80
CA THR A 11 -46.02 8.22 1.26
C THR A 11 -46.82 6.94 1.01
N ALA A 12 -46.72 6.36 -0.19
CA ALA A 12 -47.37 5.10 -0.53
C ALA A 12 -46.85 3.92 0.31
N ASN A 13 -45.55 3.88 0.61
CA ASN A 13 -44.93 2.86 1.46
C ASN A 13 -45.43 2.95 2.90
N GLN A 14 -45.57 4.16 3.44
CA GLN A 14 -46.16 4.37 4.77
C GLN A 14 -47.62 3.92 4.84
N GLN A 15 -48.42 4.20 3.81
CA GLN A 15 -49.80 3.72 3.71
C GLN A 15 -49.87 2.20 3.66
N HIS A 16 -49.01 1.56 2.87
CA HIS A 16 -48.90 0.10 2.80
C HIS A 16 -48.53 -0.51 4.16
N LEU A 17 -47.50 0.03 4.82
CA LEU A 17 -47.08 -0.42 6.15
C LEU A 17 -48.20 -0.27 7.18
N THR A 18 -48.91 0.87 7.17
CA THR A 18 -50.02 1.13 8.09
C THR A 18 -51.17 0.12 7.87
N ALA A 19 -51.52 -0.17 6.62
CA ALA A 19 -52.54 -1.16 6.29
C ALA A 19 -52.13 -2.58 6.71
N ALA A 20 -50.87 -2.95 6.53
CA ALA A 20 -50.33 -4.23 6.97
C ALA A 20 -50.37 -4.37 8.50
N LEU A 21 -49.97 -3.34 9.25
CA LEU A 21 -50.07 -3.31 10.72
C LEU A 21 -51.51 -3.41 11.21
N ALA A 22 -52.46 -2.79 10.53
CA ALA A 22 -53.88 -2.89 10.88
C ALA A 22 -54.41 -4.32 10.71
N LEU A 23 -53.97 -5.03 9.67
CA LEU A 23 -54.31 -6.45 9.48
C LEU A 23 -53.78 -7.33 10.62
N ILE A 24 -52.50 -7.18 11.00
CA ILE A 24 -51.91 -7.91 12.13
C ILE A 24 -52.64 -7.64 13.44
N ARG A 25 -52.95 -6.37 13.71
CA ARG A 25 -53.72 -5.98 14.90
C ARG A 25 -55.08 -6.67 14.95
N SER A 26 -55.82 -6.70 13.83
CA SER A 26 -57.13 -7.36 13.75
C SER A 26 -57.01 -8.89 13.91
N THR A 27 -56.00 -9.51 13.31
CA THR A 27 -55.69 -10.95 13.45
C THR A 27 -55.45 -11.33 14.91
N ILE A 28 -54.60 -10.58 15.62
CA ILE A 28 -54.30 -10.84 17.03
C ILE A 28 -55.53 -10.59 17.91
N ALA A 29 -56.27 -9.50 17.69
CA ALA A 29 -57.49 -9.20 18.43
C ALA A 29 -58.53 -10.33 18.30
N ARG A 30 -58.70 -10.88 17.10
CA ARG A 30 -59.60 -11.99 16.84
C ARG A 30 -59.18 -13.27 17.56
N SER A 31 -57.88 -13.58 17.59
CA SER A 31 -57.38 -14.79 18.26
C SER A 31 -57.72 -14.86 19.76
N VAL A 32 -58.00 -13.70 20.39
CA VAL A 32 -58.30 -13.58 21.83
C VAL A 32 -59.73 -13.08 22.07
N GLY A 33 -60.57 -13.02 21.02
CA GLY A 33 -61.99 -12.67 21.16
C GLY A 33 -62.27 -11.21 21.54
N LEU A 34 -61.36 -10.28 21.24
CA LEU A 34 -61.53 -8.84 21.51
C LEU A 34 -62.39 -8.18 20.41
N SER A 35 -63.71 -8.39 20.45
CA SER A 35 -64.66 -7.92 19.42
C SER A 35 -64.54 -6.43 19.07
N ASP A 36 -64.29 -5.58 20.08
CA ASP A 36 -64.19 -4.12 19.91
C ASP A 36 -62.95 -3.67 19.11
N TRP A 37 -61.99 -4.58 18.92
CA TRP A 37 -60.73 -4.35 18.22
C TRP A 37 -60.68 -5.03 16.85
N VAL A 38 -61.67 -5.86 16.52
CA VAL A 38 -61.75 -6.58 15.25
C VAL A 38 -62.39 -5.67 14.21
N GLU A 39 -61.56 -5.16 13.31
CA GLU A 39 -61.98 -4.45 12.11
C GLU A 39 -62.36 -5.43 11.00
N ASP A 40 -63.23 -5.00 10.07
CA ASP A 40 -63.66 -5.81 8.93
C ASP A 40 -62.44 -6.22 8.08
N GLU A 41 -62.11 -7.50 8.11
CA GLU A 41 -60.96 -8.06 7.42
C GLU A 41 -61.05 -7.86 5.91
N THR A 42 -62.26 -7.88 5.34
CA THR A 42 -62.45 -7.66 3.91
C THR A 42 -62.05 -6.23 3.55
N GLN A 43 -62.45 -5.25 4.37
CA GLN A 43 -62.06 -3.85 4.21
C GLN A 43 -60.55 -3.65 4.41
N LEU A 44 -59.96 -4.27 5.44
CA LEU A 44 -58.51 -4.19 5.68
C LEU A 44 -57.69 -4.77 4.54
N ARG A 45 -58.09 -5.95 4.02
CA ARG A 45 -57.44 -6.56 2.85
C ARG A 45 -57.61 -5.68 1.60
N GLN A 46 -58.78 -5.09 1.39
CA GLN A 46 -58.99 -4.13 0.29
C GLN A 46 -58.10 -2.89 0.44
N ALA A 47 -57.98 -2.33 1.65
CA ALA A 47 -57.11 -1.19 1.92
C ALA A 47 -55.63 -1.51 1.68
N LEU A 48 -55.16 -2.69 2.10
CA LEU A 48 -53.81 -3.17 1.82
C LEU A 48 -53.55 -3.33 0.32
N GLN A 49 -54.50 -3.92 -0.42
CA GLN A 49 -54.41 -4.06 -1.88
C GLN A 49 -54.42 -2.71 -2.59
N ALA A 50 -55.24 -1.76 -2.14
CA ALA A 50 -55.27 -0.41 -2.69
C ALA A 50 -53.95 0.34 -2.44
N ALA A 51 -53.41 0.24 -1.22
CA ALA A 51 -52.10 0.81 -0.88
C ALA A 51 -50.97 0.16 -1.70
N LYS A 52 -51.05 -1.16 -1.94
CA LYS A 52 -50.12 -1.89 -2.81
C LYS A 52 -50.24 -1.45 -4.27
N ALA A 53 -51.45 -1.24 -4.79
CA ALA A 53 -51.66 -0.78 -6.16
C ALA A 53 -51.16 0.67 -6.39
N ALA A 54 -51.11 1.48 -5.34
CA ALA A 54 -50.60 2.85 -5.39
C ALA A 54 -49.06 2.94 -5.40
N LEU A 55 -48.35 1.84 -5.09
CA LEU A 55 -46.90 1.81 -5.02
C LEU A 55 -46.26 1.73 -6.42
N PRO A 56 -45.32 2.63 -6.77
CA PRO A 56 -44.64 2.58 -8.06
C PRO A 56 -43.58 1.45 -8.17
N ALA A 57 -43.21 0.85 -7.04
CA ALA A 57 -42.28 -0.29 -6.92
C ALA A 57 -42.61 -1.04 -5.62
N LEU A 58 -42.02 -2.22 -5.40
CA LEU A 58 -42.22 -3.02 -4.17
C LEU A 58 -42.11 -2.15 -2.90
N SER A 59 -42.98 -2.41 -1.92
CA SER A 59 -42.88 -1.79 -0.59
C SER A 59 -41.57 -2.21 0.11
N ALA A 60 -41.14 -1.45 1.11
CA ALA A 60 -39.99 -1.82 1.93
C ALA A 60 -40.17 -3.19 2.59
N LEU A 61 -41.40 -3.52 3.02
CA LEU A 61 -41.73 -4.82 3.60
C LEU A 61 -41.56 -5.95 2.57
N GLU A 62 -42.14 -5.81 1.37
CA GLU A 62 -42.03 -6.83 0.32
C GLU A 62 -40.59 -6.99 -0.18
N GLN A 63 -39.84 -5.90 -0.26
CA GLN A 63 -38.40 -5.94 -0.58
C GLN A 63 -37.65 -6.74 0.48
N LEU A 64 -37.89 -6.46 1.76
CA LEU A 64 -37.25 -7.16 2.87
C LEU A 64 -37.59 -8.64 2.86
N SER A 65 -38.88 -9.00 2.76
CA SER A 65 -39.32 -10.39 2.69
C SER A 65 -38.68 -11.14 1.53
N ARG A 66 -38.58 -10.51 0.35
CA ARG A 66 -37.94 -11.11 -0.83
C ARG A 66 -36.42 -11.25 -0.66
N LEU A 67 -35.74 -10.24 -0.11
CA LEU A 67 -34.28 -10.23 0.04
C LEU A 67 -33.79 -11.28 1.04
N PHE A 68 -34.54 -11.50 2.12
CA PHE A 68 -34.18 -12.44 3.19
C PHE A 68 -34.94 -13.76 3.12
N GLY A 69 -35.81 -13.94 2.12
CA GLY A 69 -36.60 -15.16 1.95
C GLY A 69 -37.57 -15.44 3.10
N LEU A 70 -38.19 -14.39 3.65
CA LEU A 70 -39.09 -14.53 4.80
C LEU A 70 -40.35 -15.30 4.42
N SER A 71 -40.77 -16.21 5.29
CA SER A 71 -42.10 -16.80 5.24
C SER A 71 -43.18 -15.78 5.61
N ALA A 72 -44.44 -16.04 5.26
CA ALA A 72 -45.56 -15.19 5.69
C ALA A 72 -45.63 -15.08 7.23
N PHE A 73 -45.33 -16.16 7.95
CA PHE A 73 -45.31 -16.16 9.42
C PHE A 73 -44.17 -15.30 9.97
N GLU A 74 -42.99 -15.33 9.34
CA GLU A 74 -41.85 -14.50 9.74
C GLU A 74 -42.08 -13.01 9.44
N GLU A 75 -42.71 -12.70 8.30
CA GLU A 75 -43.16 -11.35 7.96
C GLU A 75 -44.16 -10.81 8.99
N ASP A 76 -45.14 -11.62 9.38
CA ASP A 76 -46.14 -11.26 10.39
C ASP A 76 -45.49 -11.04 11.78
N ILE A 77 -44.48 -11.84 12.16
CA ILE A 77 -43.70 -11.61 13.39
C ILE A 77 -42.97 -10.26 13.32
N LEU A 78 -42.35 -9.94 12.18
CA LEU A 78 -41.64 -8.68 11.98
C LEU A 78 -42.61 -7.49 12.08
N LEU A 79 -43.79 -7.59 11.46
CA LEU A 79 -44.85 -6.58 11.55
C LEU A 79 -45.41 -6.44 12.96
N LEU A 80 -45.60 -7.53 13.70
CA LEU A 80 -45.99 -7.47 15.11
C LEU A 80 -44.95 -6.70 15.94
N CYS A 81 -43.66 -6.94 15.70
CA CYS A 81 -42.59 -6.21 16.36
C CYS A 81 -42.53 -4.73 15.92
N ALA A 82 -42.74 -4.43 14.64
CA ALA A 82 -42.80 -3.06 14.13
C ALA A 82 -44.01 -2.29 14.69
N GLY A 83 -45.16 -2.96 14.81
CA GLY A 83 -46.40 -2.38 15.35
C GLY A 83 -46.24 -1.87 16.77
N MET A 84 -45.41 -2.53 17.59
CA MET A 84 -45.09 -2.05 18.94
C MET A 84 -44.42 -0.69 18.98
N GLU A 85 -43.58 -0.38 17.99
CA GLU A 85 -42.83 0.88 17.93
C GLU A 85 -43.61 1.97 17.19
N LEU A 86 -44.52 1.59 16.28
CA LEU A 86 -45.23 2.51 15.39
C LEU A 86 -46.69 2.79 15.80
N ASP A 87 -47.32 1.91 16.58
CA ASP A 87 -48.72 2.03 16.98
C ASP A 87 -48.92 1.64 18.45
N ALA A 88 -49.17 2.65 19.29
CA ALA A 88 -49.35 2.50 20.73
C ALA A 88 -50.45 1.50 21.14
N ARG A 89 -51.38 1.19 20.24
CA ARG A 89 -52.45 0.20 20.47
C ARG A 89 -51.90 -1.22 20.65
N PHE A 90 -50.75 -1.55 20.05
CA PHE A 90 -50.13 -2.87 20.17
C PHE A 90 -49.69 -3.21 21.60
N VAL A 91 -49.29 -2.23 22.40
CA VAL A 91 -48.90 -2.42 23.82
C VAL A 91 -50.06 -3.04 24.60
N ARG A 92 -51.25 -2.44 24.48
CA ARG A 92 -52.46 -2.92 25.14
C ARG A 92 -52.92 -4.26 24.56
N LEU A 93 -52.82 -4.43 23.24
CA LEU A 93 -53.18 -5.67 22.58
C LEU A 93 -52.33 -6.84 23.09
N CYS A 94 -51.00 -6.69 23.16
CA CYS A 94 -50.11 -7.75 23.63
C CYS A 94 -50.39 -8.15 25.09
N ALA A 95 -50.68 -7.19 25.96
CA ALA A 95 -51.00 -7.45 27.37
C ALA A 95 -52.32 -8.24 27.51
N LEU A 96 -53.37 -7.83 26.78
CA LEU A 96 -54.65 -8.52 26.77
C LEU A 96 -54.53 -9.92 26.16
N SER A 97 -53.82 -10.03 25.04
CA SER A 97 -53.68 -11.30 24.33
C SER A 97 -52.90 -12.36 25.08
N GLN A 98 -52.03 -11.95 26.00
CA GLN A 98 -51.24 -12.85 26.84
C GLN A 98 -51.83 -13.03 28.24
N SER A 99 -52.97 -12.41 28.54
CA SER A 99 -53.63 -12.44 29.86
C SER A 99 -52.70 -12.03 31.01
N ASP A 100 -51.71 -11.17 30.74
CA ASP A 100 -50.71 -10.71 31.70
C ASP A 100 -50.41 -9.23 31.44
N PRO A 101 -50.84 -8.31 32.32
CA PRO A 101 -50.57 -6.88 32.19
C PRO A 101 -49.07 -6.52 32.13
N GLN A 102 -48.20 -7.38 32.67
CA GLN A 102 -46.75 -7.17 32.64
C GLN A 102 -46.12 -7.62 31.30
N ARG A 103 -46.84 -8.41 30.48
CA ARG A 103 -46.41 -8.86 29.15
C ARG A 103 -47.00 -7.98 28.05
N ALA A 104 -46.76 -6.68 28.15
CA ALA A 104 -47.20 -5.69 27.17
C ALA A 104 -46.25 -5.61 25.96
N TYR A 105 -45.77 -6.77 25.47
CA TYR A 105 -44.80 -6.86 24.38
C TYR A 105 -45.00 -8.15 23.57
N PRO A 106 -44.53 -8.22 22.31
CA PRO A 106 -44.60 -9.40 21.47
C PRO A 106 -43.76 -10.52 22.06
N THR A 107 -44.29 -11.73 22.00
CA THR A 107 -43.57 -12.96 22.34
C THR A 107 -43.75 -13.98 21.23
N PHE A 108 -42.84 -14.95 21.15
CA PHE A 108 -42.99 -16.01 20.17
C PHE A 108 -44.20 -16.89 20.47
N SER A 109 -44.53 -17.07 21.76
CA SER A 109 -45.74 -17.78 22.16
C SER A 109 -47.01 -17.10 21.65
N LEU A 110 -47.07 -15.76 21.71
CA LEU A 110 -48.18 -15.00 21.14
C LEU A 110 -48.25 -15.20 19.62
N ALA A 111 -47.11 -15.06 18.93
CA ALA A 111 -47.02 -15.25 17.49
C ALA A 111 -47.54 -16.64 17.05
N LEU A 112 -47.07 -17.70 17.71
CA LEU A 112 -47.49 -19.09 17.44
C LEU A 112 -48.99 -19.33 17.62
N SER A 113 -49.61 -18.65 18.59
CA SER A 113 -51.05 -18.80 18.87
C SER A 113 -51.96 -17.95 17.99
N ALA A 114 -51.48 -16.79 17.52
CA ALA A 114 -52.33 -15.75 16.93
C ALA A 114 -52.15 -15.59 15.42
N LEU A 115 -50.96 -15.86 14.88
CA LEU A 115 -50.63 -15.62 13.47
C LEU A 115 -50.86 -16.86 12.61
N ALA A 116 -50.96 -16.66 11.29
CA ALA A 116 -51.23 -17.74 10.35
C ALA A 116 -49.97 -18.57 10.04
N ASN A 117 -50.16 -19.87 9.76
CA ASN A 117 -49.10 -20.82 9.37
C ASN A 117 -47.88 -20.85 10.33
N PRO A 118 -48.08 -21.01 11.64
CA PRO A 118 -46.99 -20.97 12.61
C PRO A 118 -46.00 -22.12 12.41
N HIS A 119 -44.71 -21.82 12.52
CA HIS A 119 -43.64 -22.82 12.47
C HIS A 119 -42.54 -22.52 13.50
N TRP A 120 -42.00 -23.57 14.12
CA TRP A 120 -41.08 -23.46 15.25
C TRP A 120 -39.68 -22.98 14.87
N ASP A 121 -39.27 -23.22 13.63
CA ASP A 121 -37.95 -22.90 13.11
C ASP A 121 -37.74 -21.40 12.84
N ALA A 122 -38.80 -20.59 12.82
CA ALA A 122 -38.76 -19.13 12.62
C ALA A 122 -37.79 -18.38 13.57
N LEU A 123 -37.57 -18.91 14.78
CA LEU A 123 -36.64 -18.36 15.77
C LEU A 123 -35.39 -19.23 15.98
N THR A 124 -35.04 -20.09 15.04
CA THR A 124 -33.73 -20.76 15.10
C THR A 124 -32.60 -19.75 14.84
N PRO A 125 -31.39 -19.96 15.37
CA PRO A 125 -30.25 -19.05 15.12
C PRO A 125 -29.87 -18.89 13.65
N THR A 126 -30.29 -19.83 12.80
CA THR A 126 -30.06 -19.87 11.34
C THR A 126 -31.23 -19.31 10.54
N ALA A 127 -32.42 -19.14 11.13
CA ALA A 127 -33.57 -18.56 10.45
C ALA A 127 -33.36 -17.06 10.20
N PRO A 128 -33.91 -16.51 9.09
CA PRO A 128 -33.64 -15.14 8.66
C PRO A 128 -33.83 -14.07 9.74
N LEU A 129 -34.90 -14.19 10.54
CA LEU A 129 -35.23 -13.23 11.60
C LEU A 129 -34.10 -13.02 12.61
N ARG A 130 -33.44 -14.10 13.03
CA ARG A 130 -32.32 -14.06 13.99
C ARG A 130 -30.97 -13.98 13.30
N HIS A 131 -30.78 -14.72 12.20
CA HIS A 131 -29.51 -14.80 11.51
C HIS A 131 -29.06 -13.43 11.01
N TYR A 132 -29.98 -12.66 10.41
CA TYR A 132 -29.71 -11.31 9.91
C TYR A 132 -30.08 -10.22 10.93
N HIS A 133 -30.30 -10.54 12.21
CA HIS A 133 -30.69 -9.54 13.21
C HIS A 133 -31.84 -8.63 12.74
N LEU A 134 -32.90 -9.22 12.18
CA LEU A 134 -34.10 -8.46 11.80
C LEU A 134 -34.93 -8.11 13.04
N ILE A 135 -34.90 -9.01 14.01
CA ILE A 135 -35.44 -8.84 15.34
C ILE A 135 -34.38 -9.17 16.41
N GLU A 136 -34.64 -8.74 17.63
CA GLU A 136 -33.84 -8.98 18.82
C GLU A 136 -34.70 -9.66 19.89
N ILE A 137 -34.10 -10.63 20.59
CA ILE A 137 -34.75 -11.36 21.68
C ILE A 137 -34.24 -10.75 22.98
N GLY A 138 -35.15 -10.12 23.72
CA GLY A 138 -34.88 -9.53 25.02
C GLY A 138 -34.66 -10.58 26.12
N GLN A 139 -34.25 -10.09 27.29
CA GLN A 139 -34.11 -10.94 28.46
C GLN A 139 -35.47 -11.47 28.92
N GLY A 140 -35.54 -12.76 29.22
CA GLY A 140 -36.75 -13.43 29.67
C GLY A 140 -36.44 -14.80 30.25
N THR A 141 -37.43 -15.41 30.90
CA THR A 141 -37.29 -16.71 31.58
C THR A 141 -37.20 -17.89 30.60
N THR A 142 -37.83 -17.77 29.43
CA THR A 142 -37.79 -18.79 28.37
C THR A 142 -37.75 -18.10 27.02
N LEU A 143 -37.18 -18.78 26.01
CA LEU A 143 -37.08 -18.26 24.63
C LEU A 143 -38.44 -17.81 24.07
N THR A 144 -39.50 -18.58 24.35
CA THR A 144 -40.83 -18.33 23.76
C THR A 144 -41.59 -17.18 24.43
N LEU A 145 -41.25 -16.86 25.68
CA LEU A 145 -41.87 -15.80 26.48
C LEU A 145 -41.01 -14.54 26.59
N SER A 146 -39.76 -14.61 26.12
CA SER A 146 -38.88 -13.44 26.01
C SER A 146 -39.50 -12.38 25.09
N PRO A 147 -39.30 -11.09 25.39
CA PRO A 147 -39.72 -10.01 24.51
C PRO A 147 -39.06 -10.12 23.14
N LEU A 148 -39.85 -9.99 22.07
CA LEU A 148 -39.35 -9.80 20.71
C LEU A 148 -39.40 -8.32 20.37
N ARG A 149 -38.32 -7.78 19.81
CA ARG A 149 -38.20 -6.39 19.38
C ARG A 149 -37.70 -6.33 17.94
N ILE A 150 -38.18 -5.36 17.18
CA ILE A 150 -37.62 -5.11 15.85
C ILE A 150 -36.25 -4.45 15.99
N ASN A 151 -35.28 -4.83 15.16
CA ASN A 151 -34.00 -4.14 15.14
C ASN A 151 -34.18 -2.72 14.57
N GLU A 152 -33.59 -1.71 15.22
CA GLU A 152 -33.76 -0.28 14.87
C GLU A 152 -33.44 0.01 13.39
N ARG A 153 -32.39 -0.60 12.85
CA ARG A 153 -31.98 -0.43 11.45
C ARG A 153 -33.02 -0.97 10.47
N ILE A 154 -33.75 -2.02 10.85
CA ILE A 154 -34.84 -2.61 10.05
C ILE A 154 -36.13 -1.80 10.19
N LEU A 155 -36.45 -1.32 11.40
CA LEU A 155 -37.58 -0.40 11.60
C LEU A 155 -37.45 0.83 10.70
N HIS A 156 -36.28 1.49 10.72
CA HIS A 156 -36.03 2.65 9.87
C HIS A 156 -36.04 2.31 8.37
N TYR A 157 -35.62 1.10 7.98
CA TYR A 157 -35.75 0.64 6.60
C TYR A 157 -37.22 0.55 6.17
N LEU A 158 -38.08 -0.04 7.00
CA LEU A 158 -39.53 -0.16 6.74
C LEU A 158 -40.20 1.21 6.59
N THR A 159 -39.74 2.21 7.35
CA THR A 159 -40.24 3.59 7.25
C THR A 159 -39.59 4.40 6.13
N GLY A 160 -38.68 3.82 5.34
CA GLY A 160 -38.05 4.43 4.16
C GLY A 160 -36.78 5.25 4.44
N THR A 161 -36.18 5.13 5.62
CA THR A 161 -34.92 5.79 5.99
C THR A 161 -33.73 4.84 5.78
N GLN A 162 -32.73 5.28 4.99
CA GLN A 162 -31.55 4.47 4.68
C GLN A 162 -30.28 5.03 5.31
N TYR A 163 -29.60 4.22 6.11
CA TYR A 163 -28.27 4.48 6.66
C TYR A 163 -27.53 3.14 6.87
N LEU A 164 -26.28 3.18 7.32
CA LEU A 164 -25.50 1.98 7.65
C LEU A 164 -25.74 1.62 9.13
N ASP A 165 -25.80 0.33 9.49
CA ASP A 165 -25.92 -0.08 10.90
C ASP A 165 -24.79 0.54 11.76
N ILE A 166 -25.17 1.11 12.90
CA ILE A 166 -24.27 1.81 13.80
C ILE A 166 -23.14 0.91 14.34
N ARG A 167 -23.35 -0.41 14.44
CA ARG A 167 -22.32 -1.37 14.88
C ARG A 167 -21.21 -1.57 13.87
N LEU A 168 -21.42 -1.14 12.62
CA LEU A 168 -20.40 -1.12 11.59
C LEU A 168 -19.63 0.20 11.56
N PHE A 169 -20.08 1.23 12.31
CA PHE A 169 -19.39 2.52 12.36
C PHE A 169 -18.02 2.35 13.03
N GLY A 170 -17.00 2.99 12.45
CA GLY A 170 -15.62 2.86 12.90
C GLY A 170 -14.91 1.60 12.39
N LEU A 171 -15.64 0.59 11.92
CA LEU A 171 -15.05 -0.57 11.23
C LEU A 171 -14.97 -0.33 9.71
N VAL A 172 -16.02 0.24 9.13
CA VAL A 172 -16.10 0.56 7.70
C VAL A 172 -16.26 2.06 7.46
N GLU A 173 -15.71 2.53 6.35
CA GLU A 173 -15.80 3.92 5.91
C GLU A 173 -16.35 4.01 4.49
N ARG A 174 -17.21 5.00 4.23
CA ARG A 174 -17.74 5.22 2.88
C ARG A 174 -16.67 5.87 2.01
N VAL A 175 -16.36 5.26 0.87
CA VAL A 175 -15.48 5.87 -0.13
C VAL A 175 -16.28 6.94 -0.87
N LYS A 176 -15.94 8.22 -0.67
CA LYS A 176 -16.70 9.37 -1.20
C LYS A 176 -16.01 10.09 -2.37
N GLN A 177 -14.70 9.95 -2.51
CA GLN A 177 -13.91 10.68 -3.50
C GLN A 177 -12.83 9.79 -4.09
N GLY A 178 -12.70 9.87 -5.41
CA GLY A 178 -11.62 9.28 -6.19
C GLY A 178 -10.71 10.37 -6.76
N THR A 179 -9.60 9.92 -7.30
CA THR A 179 -8.65 10.70 -8.09
C THR A 179 -8.90 10.46 -9.58
N ASP A 180 -8.43 11.38 -10.41
CA ASP A 180 -8.48 11.18 -11.86
C ASP A 180 -7.63 9.97 -12.28
N LEU A 181 -8.24 9.10 -13.08
CA LEU A 181 -7.62 7.91 -13.64
C LEU A 181 -7.06 8.21 -15.02
N VAL A 182 -5.86 7.70 -15.29
CA VAL A 182 -5.24 7.80 -16.62
C VAL A 182 -5.89 6.83 -17.62
N PRO A 183 -5.78 7.08 -18.95
CA PRO A 183 -6.43 6.26 -19.97
C PRO A 183 -6.20 4.74 -19.83
N SER A 184 -4.98 4.29 -19.50
CA SER A 184 -4.65 2.88 -19.28
C SER A 184 -5.45 2.29 -18.11
N GLN A 185 -5.61 3.03 -17.03
CA GLN A 185 -6.42 2.63 -15.87
C GLN A 185 -7.92 2.68 -16.20
N GLN A 186 -8.35 3.64 -17.02
CA GLN A 186 -9.74 3.71 -17.49
C GLN A 186 -10.11 2.50 -18.36
N GLN A 187 -9.18 1.98 -19.17
CA GLN A 187 -9.41 0.75 -19.95
C GLN A 187 -9.61 -0.48 -19.05
N GLN A 188 -9.01 -0.50 -17.85
CA GLN A 188 -9.20 -1.58 -16.88
C GLN A 188 -10.58 -1.56 -16.21
N ILE A 189 -11.31 -0.44 -16.24
CA ILE A 189 -12.68 -0.34 -15.73
C ILE A 189 -13.59 -1.37 -16.41
N ALA A 190 -13.51 -1.49 -17.75
CA ALA A 190 -14.34 -2.43 -18.51
C ALA A 190 -14.05 -3.90 -18.13
N GLN A 191 -12.80 -4.23 -17.79
CA GLN A 191 -12.43 -5.57 -17.32
C GLN A 191 -13.06 -5.88 -15.96
N ILE A 192 -13.07 -4.89 -15.06
CA ILE A 192 -13.67 -5.05 -13.72
C ILE A 192 -15.20 -5.10 -13.81
N GLU A 193 -15.81 -4.28 -14.65
CA GLU A 193 -17.25 -4.33 -14.92
C GLU A 193 -17.66 -5.71 -15.44
N ALA A 194 -16.92 -6.26 -16.41
CA ALA A 194 -17.17 -7.60 -16.92
C ALA A 194 -16.98 -8.68 -15.83
N ALA A 195 -15.91 -8.57 -15.03
CA ALA A 195 -15.65 -9.49 -13.92
C ALA A 195 -16.78 -9.44 -12.87
N LEU A 196 -17.25 -8.25 -12.49
CA LEU A 196 -18.36 -8.06 -11.56
C LEU A 196 -19.68 -8.59 -12.12
N THR A 197 -19.96 -8.31 -13.40
CA THR A 197 -21.22 -8.77 -14.03
C THR A 197 -21.27 -10.30 -14.05
N ASN A 198 -20.16 -10.96 -14.38
CA ASN A 198 -20.05 -12.41 -14.29
C ASN A 198 -20.13 -12.89 -12.82
N ALA A 199 -19.53 -12.13 -11.90
CA ALA A 199 -19.52 -12.46 -10.47
C ALA A 199 -20.92 -12.47 -9.85
N LEU A 200 -21.80 -11.56 -10.28
CA LEU A 200 -23.19 -11.48 -9.81
C LEU A 200 -24.01 -12.75 -10.09
N SER A 201 -23.58 -13.60 -11.02
CA SER A 201 -24.24 -14.86 -11.36
C SER A 201 -23.61 -16.09 -10.68
N ALA A 202 -22.50 -15.92 -9.95
CA ALA A 202 -21.75 -17.00 -9.31
C ALA A 202 -22.05 -17.08 -7.80
N GLU A 203 -22.16 -18.29 -7.27
CA GLU A 203 -22.36 -18.54 -5.84
C GLU A 203 -21.25 -19.48 -5.31
N PRO A 204 -20.34 -19.01 -4.43
CA PRO A 204 -20.16 -17.61 -4.01
C PRO A 204 -19.55 -16.74 -5.13
N PRO A 205 -19.78 -15.42 -5.13
CA PRO A 205 -19.19 -14.53 -6.12
C PRO A 205 -17.65 -14.54 -5.99
N PRO A 206 -16.88 -14.49 -7.08
CA PRO A 206 -15.42 -14.40 -7.01
C PRO A 206 -14.96 -13.11 -6.30
N VAL A 207 -13.78 -13.17 -5.71
CA VAL A 207 -13.10 -12.00 -5.14
C VAL A 207 -12.32 -11.30 -6.23
N ILE A 208 -12.37 -9.97 -6.27
CA ILE A 208 -11.56 -9.18 -7.21
C ILE A 208 -10.38 -8.58 -6.45
N GLN A 209 -9.17 -9.04 -6.77
CA GLN A 209 -7.95 -8.58 -6.13
C GLN A 209 -7.17 -7.61 -7.02
N LEU A 210 -7.02 -6.37 -6.55
CA LEU A 210 -6.26 -5.31 -7.19
C LEU A 210 -4.86 -5.24 -6.58
N CYS A 211 -3.88 -5.66 -7.36
CA CYS A 211 -2.47 -5.70 -6.97
C CYS A 211 -1.71 -4.49 -7.52
N GLY A 212 -0.70 -4.00 -6.79
CA GLY A 212 0.17 -2.91 -7.22
C GLY A 212 0.37 -1.84 -6.14
N SER A 213 1.35 -0.96 -6.36
CA SER A 213 1.73 0.08 -5.39
C SER A 213 0.81 1.31 -5.38
N GLU A 214 -0.16 1.38 -6.30
CA GLU A 214 -1.03 2.54 -6.51
C GLU A 214 -2.35 2.46 -5.72
N THR A 215 -2.28 2.62 -4.39
CA THR A 215 -3.44 2.56 -3.48
C THR A 215 -4.59 3.48 -3.87
N LEU A 216 -4.28 4.76 -4.16
CA LEU A 216 -5.31 5.74 -4.52
C LEU A 216 -5.96 5.41 -5.86
N SER A 217 -5.16 5.02 -6.87
CA SER A 217 -5.68 4.63 -8.18
C SER A 217 -6.57 3.39 -8.08
N LYS A 218 -6.16 2.37 -7.30
CA LYS A 218 -6.98 1.17 -7.04
C LYS A 218 -8.33 1.52 -6.43
N ARG A 219 -8.35 2.34 -5.38
CA ARG A 219 -9.59 2.79 -4.73
C ARG A 219 -10.49 3.58 -5.69
N SER A 220 -9.91 4.49 -6.47
CA SER A 220 -10.64 5.30 -7.46
C SER A 220 -11.24 4.44 -8.58
N LEU A 221 -10.53 3.40 -9.00
CA LEU A 221 -11.01 2.46 -10.01
C LEU A 221 -12.25 1.70 -9.51
N VAL A 222 -12.17 1.09 -8.32
CA VAL A 222 -13.33 0.39 -7.73
C VAL A 222 -14.51 1.34 -7.56
N MET A 223 -14.24 2.56 -7.11
CA MET A 223 -15.27 3.58 -6.91
C MET A 223 -15.99 3.89 -8.23
N GLN A 224 -15.28 4.16 -9.32
CA GLN A 224 -15.91 4.46 -10.62
C GLN A 224 -16.72 3.27 -11.16
N VAL A 225 -16.23 2.04 -10.97
CA VAL A 225 -16.98 0.83 -11.35
C VAL A 225 -18.27 0.72 -10.52
N CYS A 226 -18.19 0.90 -9.20
CA CYS A 226 -19.35 0.86 -8.32
C CYS A 226 -20.37 1.95 -8.68
N GLU A 227 -19.93 3.17 -8.99
CA GLU A 227 -20.83 4.26 -9.40
C GLU A 227 -21.61 3.91 -10.69
N ARG A 228 -20.94 3.35 -11.69
CA ARG A 228 -21.57 2.93 -12.96
C ARG A 228 -22.56 1.79 -12.79
N LEU A 229 -22.29 0.88 -11.86
CA LEU A 229 -23.17 -0.25 -11.52
C LEU A 229 -24.14 0.07 -10.37
N HIS A 230 -24.21 1.33 -9.93
CA HIS A 230 -25.09 1.82 -8.85
C HIS A 230 -24.89 1.14 -7.48
N PHE A 231 -23.68 0.64 -7.20
CA PHE A 231 -23.29 0.13 -5.89
C PHE A 231 -22.71 1.23 -4.99
N LYS A 232 -22.95 1.14 -3.68
CA LYS A 232 -22.30 1.97 -2.66
C LYS A 232 -21.01 1.30 -2.20
N LEU A 233 -19.85 1.96 -2.41
CA LEU A 233 -18.55 1.44 -2.00
C LEU A 233 -18.22 1.79 -0.54
N TRP A 234 -17.87 0.78 0.24
CA TRP A 234 -17.35 0.91 1.60
C TRP A 234 -15.99 0.25 1.71
N GLN A 235 -15.13 0.78 2.57
CA GLN A 235 -13.78 0.29 2.79
C GLN A 235 -13.62 -0.17 4.24
N ILE A 236 -12.92 -1.30 4.45
CA ILE A 236 -12.42 -1.75 5.75
C ILE A 236 -10.90 -1.91 5.67
N SER A 237 -10.18 -1.48 6.71
CA SER A 237 -8.74 -1.76 6.81
C SER A 237 -8.53 -3.19 7.27
N ALA A 238 -7.54 -3.90 6.69
CA ALA A 238 -7.15 -5.22 7.17
C ALA A 238 -6.75 -5.21 8.66
N GLN A 239 -6.31 -4.07 9.19
CA GLN A 239 -5.94 -3.90 10.60
C GLN A 239 -7.15 -3.77 11.54
N THR A 240 -8.30 -3.35 11.04
CA THR A 240 -9.54 -3.15 11.83
C THR A 240 -10.49 -4.35 11.74
N VAL A 241 -10.13 -5.38 10.97
CA VAL A 241 -10.92 -6.62 10.88
C VAL A 241 -11.00 -7.29 12.27
N PRO A 242 -12.21 -7.64 12.76
CA PRO A 242 -12.37 -8.30 14.05
C PRO A 242 -11.55 -9.59 14.15
N THR A 243 -10.85 -9.75 15.28
CA THR A 243 -9.92 -10.88 15.48
C THR A 243 -10.56 -12.04 16.24
N LEU A 244 -11.61 -11.78 17.02
CA LEU A 244 -12.36 -12.81 17.73
C LEU A 244 -13.38 -13.47 16.77
N PRO A 245 -13.46 -14.82 16.73
CA PRO A 245 -14.36 -15.51 15.81
C PRO A 245 -15.84 -15.12 15.92
N ALA A 246 -16.32 -14.80 17.13
CA ALA A 246 -17.69 -14.38 17.37
C ALA A 246 -17.97 -12.97 16.82
N GLU A 247 -17.04 -12.03 17.00
CA GLU A 247 -17.15 -10.67 16.46
C GLU A 247 -17.04 -10.66 14.93
N LEU A 248 -16.15 -11.49 14.37
CA LEU A 248 -16.03 -11.68 12.92
C LEU A 248 -17.33 -12.23 12.32
N GLU A 249 -17.92 -13.24 12.95
CA GLU A 249 -19.19 -13.81 12.54
C GLU A 249 -20.33 -12.76 12.58
N GLN A 250 -20.37 -11.96 13.65
CA GLN A 250 -21.33 -10.87 13.77
C GLN A 250 -21.12 -9.81 12.67
N PHE A 251 -19.86 -9.44 12.40
CA PHE A 251 -19.53 -8.52 11.30
C PHE A 251 -20.00 -9.07 9.95
N CYS A 252 -19.72 -10.34 9.64
CA CYS A 252 -20.15 -10.96 8.38
C CYS A 252 -21.67 -10.94 8.20
N ARG A 253 -22.43 -11.22 9.27
CA ARG A 253 -23.91 -11.18 9.23
C ARG A 253 -24.44 -9.78 9.01
N LEU A 254 -23.94 -8.79 9.77
CA LEU A 254 -24.35 -7.40 9.63
C LEU A 254 -23.97 -6.85 8.26
N TRP A 255 -22.77 -7.14 7.78
CA TRP A 255 -22.32 -6.71 6.46
C TRP A 255 -23.16 -7.35 5.35
N THR A 256 -23.43 -8.65 5.41
CA THR A 256 -24.29 -9.35 4.45
C THR A 256 -25.67 -8.70 4.38
N ARG A 257 -26.27 -8.41 5.55
CA ARG A 257 -27.55 -7.70 5.62
C ARG A 257 -27.50 -6.33 4.95
N GLU A 258 -26.44 -5.54 5.19
CA GLU A 258 -26.29 -4.23 4.54
C GLU A 258 -26.04 -4.34 3.03
N THR A 259 -25.35 -5.39 2.56
CA THR A 259 -25.17 -5.62 1.11
C THR A 259 -26.50 -5.85 0.41
N LEU A 260 -27.41 -6.61 1.04
CA LEU A 260 -28.76 -6.89 0.54
C LEU A 260 -29.65 -5.64 0.59
N LEU A 261 -29.61 -4.87 1.69
CA LEU A 261 -30.49 -3.70 1.88
C LEU A 261 -30.08 -2.46 1.07
N ASN A 262 -28.78 -2.26 0.84
CA ASN A 262 -28.24 -0.99 0.34
C ASN A 262 -27.47 -1.10 -0.99
N ALA A 263 -27.43 -2.28 -1.63
CA ALA A 263 -26.55 -2.55 -2.77
C ALA A 263 -25.12 -2.06 -2.47
N SER A 264 -24.54 -2.58 -1.39
CA SER A 264 -23.21 -2.16 -0.90
C SER A 264 -22.14 -3.19 -1.23
N VAL A 265 -20.96 -2.70 -1.57
CA VAL A 265 -19.78 -3.51 -1.89
C VAL A 265 -18.65 -3.14 -0.94
N LEU A 266 -17.88 -4.15 -0.50
CA LEU A 266 -16.77 -3.98 0.42
C LEU A 266 -15.43 -3.97 -0.32
N LEU A 267 -14.57 -3.03 0.03
CA LEU A 267 -13.15 -2.98 -0.31
C LEU A 267 -12.34 -3.27 0.95
N LEU A 268 -11.65 -4.40 0.97
CA LEU A 268 -10.67 -4.73 2.00
C LEU A 268 -9.31 -4.11 1.62
N ASP A 269 -8.84 -3.14 2.39
CA ASP A 269 -7.56 -2.47 2.19
C ASP A 269 -6.43 -3.19 2.95
N CYS A 270 -5.59 -3.88 2.18
CA CYS A 270 -4.37 -4.55 2.63
C CYS A 270 -3.08 -3.86 2.13
N ASP A 271 -3.13 -2.61 1.63
CA ASP A 271 -1.95 -1.98 1.01
C ASP A 271 -0.82 -1.64 1.97
N HIS A 272 -1.18 -1.41 3.23
CA HIS A 272 -0.25 -1.13 4.32
C HIS A 272 -0.24 -2.28 5.34
N PHE A 273 -0.65 -3.47 4.92
CA PHE A 273 -0.76 -4.64 5.76
C PHE A 273 0.16 -5.73 5.24
N ASP A 274 1.15 -6.08 6.05
CA ASP A 274 2.02 -7.21 5.79
C ASP A 274 1.65 -8.36 6.74
N PRO A 275 0.74 -9.26 6.33
CA PRO A 275 0.16 -10.23 7.25
C PRO A 275 1.18 -11.31 7.64
N ASP A 276 1.29 -11.55 8.95
CA ASP A 276 1.85 -12.80 9.44
C ASP A 276 0.92 -14.00 9.07
N PRO A 277 1.38 -15.27 9.21
CA PRO A 277 0.56 -16.43 8.85
C PRO A 277 -0.80 -16.51 9.58
N LEU A 278 -0.88 -16.03 10.83
CA LEU A 278 -2.11 -16.04 11.62
C LEU A 278 -3.09 -14.96 11.14
N GLN A 279 -2.57 -13.76 10.85
CA GLN A 279 -3.31 -12.65 10.28
C GLN A 279 -3.83 -13.00 8.89
N LEU A 280 -3.01 -13.64 8.05
CA LEU A 280 -3.43 -14.13 6.75
C LEU A 280 -4.57 -15.14 6.88
N ALA A 281 -4.47 -16.10 7.82
CA ALA A 281 -5.55 -17.06 8.06
C ALA A 281 -6.87 -16.37 8.48
N ARG A 282 -6.81 -15.29 9.27
CA ARG A 282 -7.99 -14.49 9.64
C ARG A 282 -8.60 -13.74 8.45
N LEU A 283 -7.77 -13.13 7.61
CA LEU A 283 -8.24 -12.48 6.38
C LEU A 283 -8.90 -13.50 5.46
N THR A 284 -8.30 -14.69 5.29
CA THR A 284 -8.92 -15.78 4.55
C THR A 284 -10.27 -16.17 5.15
N GLN A 285 -10.39 -16.31 6.47
CA GLN A 285 -11.68 -16.60 7.12
C GLN A 285 -12.75 -15.53 6.82
N LEU A 286 -12.38 -14.24 6.84
CA LEU A 286 -13.30 -13.16 6.45
C LEU A 286 -13.75 -13.32 4.99
N VAL A 287 -12.78 -13.49 4.08
CA VAL A 287 -13.01 -13.61 2.64
C VAL A 287 -13.92 -14.78 2.31
N GLU A 288 -13.72 -15.94 2.94
CA GLU A 288 -14.51 -17.14 2.69
C GLU A 288 -15.92 -17.06 3.29
N ARG A 289 -16.08 -16.37 4.43
CA ARG A 289 -17.38 -16.26 5.11
C ARG A 289 -18.32 -15.22 4.51
N LEU A 290 -17.81 -14.23 3.77
CA LEU A 290 -18.63 -13.18 3.19
C LEU A 290 -19.29 -13.66 1.88
N PRO A 291 -20.62 -13.82 1.81
CA PRO A 291 -21.31 -14.26 0.59
C PRO A 291 -21.50 -13.13 -0.43
N SER A 292 -20.97 -11.92 -0.18
CA SER A 292 -21.15 -10.73 -1.01
C SER A 292 -19.97 -10.48 -1.95
N LEU A 293 -20.17 -9.58 -2.93
CA LEU A 293 -19.08 -9.02 -3.72
C LEU A 293 -18.00 -8.39 -2.81
N LEU A 294 -16.74 -8.71 -3.10
CA LEU A 294 -15.59 -8.26 -2.31
C LEU A 294 -14.44 -7.87 -3.23
N PHE A 295 -13.93 -6.66 -3.02
CA PHE A 295 -12.67 -6.18 -3.57
C PHE A 295 -11.58 -6.28 -2.52
N ILE A 296 -10.36 -6.60 -2.94
CA ILE A 296 -9.17 -6.56 -2.10
C ILE A 296 -8.14 -5.66 -2.76
N SER A 297 -7.68 -4.63 -2.06
CA SER A 297 -6.51 -3.84 -2.47
C SER A 297 -5.27 -4.36 -1.76
N SER A 298 -4.24 -4.74 -2.49
CA SER A 298 -2.98 -5.19 -1.90
C SER A 298 -1.79 -4.80 -2.77
N ARG A 299 -0.59 -4.69 -2.18
CA ARG A 299 0.64 -4.49 -2.97
C ARG A 299 0.97 -5.74 -3.77
N GLU A 300 0.86 -6.89 -3.13
CA GLU A 300 1.16 -8.20 -3.70
C GLU A 300 -0.09 -9.09 -3.77
N ARG A 301 -0.01 -10.18 -4.53
CA ARG A 301 -1.08 -11.19 -4.57
C ARG A 301 -1.16 -11.88 -3.22
N LEU A 302 -2.39 -12.03 -2.71
CA LEU A 302 -2.64 -12.73 -1.44
C LEU A 302 -3.11 -14.13 -1.77
N PRO A 303 -2.53 -15.18 -1.16
CA PRO A 303 -2.93 -16.55 -1.44
C PRO A 303 -4.27 -16.85 -0.74
N LEU A 304 -5.35 -16.84 -1.53
CA LEU A 304 -6.72 -17.13 -1.08
C LEU A 304 -7.17 -18.45 -1.72
N PRO A 305 -7.07 -19.59 -1.02
CA PRO A 305 -7.11 -20.91 -1.66
C PRO A 305 -8.51 -21.47 -1.95
N GLN A 306 -9.57 -20.97 -1.31
CA GLN A 306 -10.90 -21.60 -1.36
C GLN A 306 -11.89 -20.83 -2.25
N ARG A 307 -11.86 -19.49 -2.25
CA ARG A 307 -12.69 -18.65 -3.12
C ARG A 307 -12.02 -18.32 -4.45
N PRO A 308 -12.72 -18.42 -5.60
CA PRO A 308 -12.17 -17.98 -6.88
C PRO A 308 -11.75 -16.51 -6.85
N VAL A 309 -10.56 -16.19 -7.37
CA VAL A 309 -10.01 -14.83 -7.38
C VAL A 309 -9.75 -14.37 -8.82
N VAL A 310 -10.26 -13.18 -9.15
CA VAL A 310 -9.89 -12.44 -10.36
C VAL A 310 -8.79 -11.45 -9.99
N HIS A 311 -7.59 -11.67 -10.51
CA HIS A 311 -6.44 -10.81 -10.25
C HIS A 311 -6.30 -9.73 -11.31
N LEU A 312 -6.10 -8.50 -10.87
CA LEU A 312 -5.89 -7.35 -11.73
C LEU A 312 -4.70 -6.55 -11.23
N GLU A 313 -3.73 -6.34 -12.11
CA GLU A 313 -2.51 -5.62 -11.79
C GLU A 313 -2.67 -4.15 -12.22
N ILE A 314 -2.69 -3.26 -11.22
CA ILE A 314 -2.85 -1.83 -11.41
C ILE A 314 -1.47 -1.21 -11.39
N HIS A 315 -1.05 -0.77 -12.57
CA HIS A 315 0.26 -0.18 -12.80
C HIS A 315 0.21 1.33 -12.58
N LYS A 316 1.39 1.90 -12.34
CA LYS A 316 1.59 3.35 -12.44
C LYS A 316 1.28 3.85 -13.85
N PRO A 317 0.94 5.16 -13.99
CA PRO A 317 0.83 5.78 -15.28
C PRO A 317 2.06 5.51 -16.14
N THR A 318 1.84 5.16 -17.40
CA THR A 318 2.92 4.98 -18.39
C THR A 318 3.68 6.29 -18.60
N ALA A 319 4.90 6.24 -19.14
CA ALA A 319 5.68 7.44 -19.43
C ALA A 319 4.90 8.44 -20.30
N ALA A 320 4.16 7.96 -21.31
CA ALA A 320 3.31 8.80 -22.15
C ALA A 320 2.21 9.51 -21.34
N GLU A 321 1.58 8.81 -20.40
CA GLU A 321 0.54 9.38 -19.54
C GLU A 321 1.10 10.34 -18.49
N GLN A 322 2.29 10.08 -17.96
CA GLN A 322 2.99 11.01 -17.07
C GLN A 322 3.35 12.30 -17.81
N ILE A 323 3.84 12.21 -19.05
CA ILE A 323 4.13 13.38 -19.89
C ILE A 323 2.84 14.19 -20.08
N LEU A 324 1.72 13.54 -20.43
CA LEU A 324 0.43 14.22 -20.60
C LEU A 324 -0.05 14.88 -19.29
N ALA A 325 0.09 14.19 -18.15
CA ALA A 325 -0.27 14.72 -16.84
C ALA A 325 0.58 15.96 -16.48
N TRP A 326 1.89 15.91 -16.73
CA TRP A 326 2.78 17.05 -16.56
C TRP A 326 2.44 18.21 -17.48
N GLN A 327 2.15 17.97 -18.76
CA GLN A 327 1.74 19.01 -19.71
C GLN A 327 0.41 19.66 -19.32
N THR A 328 -0.53 18.87 -18.81
CA THR A 328 -1.83 19.38 -18.33
C THR A 328 -1.63 20.25 -17.08
N ALA A 329 -0.75 19.82 -16.17
CA ALA A 329 -0.51 20.51 -14.92
C ALA A 329 0.40 21.74 -15.10
N LEU A 330 1.40 21.68 -15.97
CA LEU A 330 2.36 22.72 -16.34
C LEU A 330 2.44 22.78 -17.88
N PRO A 331 1.63 23.63 -18.54
CA PRO A 331 1.64 23.77 -19.99
C PRO A 331 3.06 24.09 -20.47
N ALA A 332 3.63 23.21 -21.30
CA ALA A 332 4.94 23.42 -21.89
C ALA A 332 4.82 24.42 -23.04
N GLU A 333 5.15 25.69 -22.79
CA GLU A 333 5.07 26.76 -23.80
C GLU A 333 6.22 26.70 -24.83
N SER A 334 7.26 25.90 -24.56
CA SER A 334 8.45 25.75 -25.43
C SER A 334 8.84 24.29 -25.66
N ALA A 335 9.55 24.03 -26.77
CA ALA A 335 10.12 22.71 -27.07
C ALA A 335 11.18 22.26 -26.04
N GLU A 336 11.85 23.21 -25.40
CA GLU A 336 12.81 22.96 -24.33
C GLU A 336 12.12 22.50 -23.04
N SER A 337 10.99 23.13 -22.67
CA SER A 337 10.16 22.68 -21.55
C SER A 337 9.63 21.26 -21.77
N PHE A 338 9.31 20.89 -23.00
CA PHE A 338 8.86 19.53 -23.32
C PHE A 338 9.98 18.48 -23.16
N SER A 339 11.18 18.76 -23.67
CA SER A 339 12.32 17.84 -23.53
C SER A 339 12.77 17.68 -22.06
N GLN A 340 12.64 18.74 -21.26
CA GLN A 340 12.84 18.72 -19.81
C GLN A 340 11.82 17.81 -19.11
N ILE A 341 10.53 17.89 -19.46
CA ILE A 341 9.49 16.98 -18.92
C ILE A 341 9.79 15.52 -19.30
N GLN A 342 10.20 15.25 -20.55
CA GLN A 342 10.61 13.91 -20.97
C GLN A 342 11.78 13.38 -20.13
N THR A 343 12.76 14.24 -19.86
CA THR A 343 13.91 13.89 -19.01
C THR A 343 13.45 13.56 -17.58
N LEU A 344 12.53 14.35 -17.00
CA LEU A 344 11.95 14.09 -15.68
C LEU A 344 11.21 12.75 -15.62
N VAL A 345 10.33 12.46 -16.57
CA VAL A 345 9.54 11.22 -16.60
C VAL A 345 10.42 10.00 -16.83
N SER A 346 11.50 10.15 -17.59
CA SER A 346 12.49 9.09 -17.77
C SER A 346 13.29 8.81 -16.49
N GLN A 347 13.40 9.80 -15.58
CA GLN A 347 14.12 9.68 -14.33
C GLN A 347 13.25 9.20 -13.17
N PHE A 348 12.08 9.80 -13.01
CA PHE A 348 11.19 9.62 -11.87
C PHE A 348 9.90 8.94 -12.31
N ASN A 349 9.56 7.83 -11.65
CA ASN A 349 8.32 7.11 -11.93
C ASN A 349 7.21 7.52 -10.94
N LEU A 350 6.53 8.63 -11.26
CA LEU A 350 5.58 9.29 -10.37
C LEU A 350 4.13 8.95 -10.74
N ASN A 351 3.24 8.96 -9.74
CA ASN A 351 1.80 8.87 -9.97
C ASN A 351 1.17 10.25 -10.21
N THR A 352 -0.05 10.27 -10.75
CA THR A 352 -0.77 11.50 -11.09
C THR A 352 -0.98 12.41 -9.88
N ALA A 353 -1.34 11.85 -8.72
CA ALA A 353 -1.53 12.62 -7.48
C ALA A 353 -0.24 13.37 -7.07
N THR A 354 0.91 12.72 -7.22
CA THR A 354 2.22 13.32 -6.93
C THR A 354 2.54 14.44 -7.93
N ILE A 355 2.30 14.20 -9.22
CA ILE A 355 2.49 15.20 -10.29
C ILE A 355 1.65 16.45 -9.98
N HIS A 356 0.34 16.30 -9.70
CA HIS A 356 -0.53 17.43 -9.35
C HIS A 356 -0.07 18.19 -8.09
N THR A 357 0.40 17.47 -7.06
CA THR A 357 0.92 18.08 -5.83
C THR A 357 2.18 18.90 -6.10
N LEU A 358 3.10 18.38 -6.91
CA LEU A 358 4.32 19.10 -7.28
C LEU A 358 4.02 20.32 -8.15
N SER A 359 3.16 20.17 -9.16
CA SER A 359 2.77 21.28 -10.03
C SER A 359 2.04 22.39 -9.29
N SER A 360 1.15 22.06 -8.34
CA SER A 360 0.42 23.07 -7.55
C SER A 360 1.35 23.84 -6.62
N ARG A 361 2.30 23.17 -5.95
CA ARG A 361 3.34 23.84 -5.13
C ARG A 361 4.19 24.81 -5.94
N LEU A 362 4.57 24.43 -7.16
CA LEU A 362 5.38 25.29 -8.03
C LEU A 362 4.59 26.49 -8.55
N LYS A 363 3.32 26.32 -8.94
CA LYS A 363 2.45 27.45 -9.30
C LYS A 363 2.31 28.47 -8.17
N ALA A 364 2.20 28.00 -6.93
CA ALA A 364 2.11 28.86 -5.76
C ALA A 364 3.40 29.69 -5.51
N SER A 365 4.55 29.24 -6.01
CA SER A 365 5.83 29.95 -5.86
C SER A 365 6.00 31.15 -6.81
N GLY A 366 5.07 31.39 -7.74
CA GLY A 366 4.98 32.60 -8.57
C GLY A 366 6.06 32.77 -9.65
N HIS A 367 6.99 31.83 -9.78
CA HIS A 367 8.06 31.85 -10.79
C HIS A 367 7.80 30.80 -11.88
N SER A 368 8.24 31.08 -13.11
CA SER A 368 8.32 30.05 -14.16
C SER A 368 9.21 28.91 -13.63
N PRO A 369 8.75 27.65 -13.69
CA PRO A 369 9.44 26.55 -13.03
C PRO A 369 10.81 26.31 -13.68
N ASP A 370 11.89 26.65 -12.95
CA ASP A 370 13.24 26.21 -13.30
C ASP A 370 13.29 24.68 -13.25
N PHE A 371 13.82 24.06 -14.30
CA PHE A 371 14.05 22.62 -14.40
C PHE A 371 14.79 22.07 -13.17
N ARG A 372 15.77 22.80 -12.63
CA ARG A 372 16.50 22.38 -11.42
C ARG A 372 15.61 22.34 -10.18
N ALA A 373 14.69 23.28 -10.05
CA ALA A 373 13.72 23.32 -8.95
C ALA A 373 12.72 22.15 -9.07
N LEU A 374 12.21 21.88 -10.28
CA LEU A 374 11.37 20.71 -10.58
C LEU A 374 12.08 19.39 -10.24
N TRP A 375 13.32 19.22 -10.71
CA TRP A 375 14.13 18.04 -10.43
C TRP A 375 14.34 17.83 -8.93
N THR A 376 14.68 18.91 -8.22
CA THR A 376 14.88 18.89 -6.77
C THR A 376 13.58 18.55 -6.03
N ALA A 377 12.44 19.07 -6.48
CA ALA A 377 11.13 18.78 -5.87
C ALA A 377 10.72 17.32 -6.08
N CYS A 378 10.90 16.76 -7.29
CA CYS A 378 10.70 15.34 -7.58
C CYS A 378 11.59 14.46 -6.69
N ARG A 379 12.88 14.83 -6.58
CA ARG A 379 13.86 14.14 -5.74
C ARG A 379 13.43 14.13 -4.27
N ILE A 380 13.05 15.28 -3.71
CA ILE A 380 12.60 15.39 -2.31
C ILE A 380 11.35 14.55 -2.04
N GLN A 381 10.38 14.58 -2.95
CA GLN A 381 9.11 13.88 -2.79
C GLN A 381 9.27 12.35 -2.74
N ALA A 382 10.31 11.83 -3.40
CA ALA A 382 10.58 10.39 -3.42
C ALA A 382 11.40 9.87 -2.22
N ARG A 383 11.93 10.74 -1.36
CA ARG A 383 12.79 10.38 -0.20
C ARG A 383 12.13 9.50 0.88
N PRO A 384 10.90 9.79 1.37
CA PRO A 384 10.41 9.23 2.63
C PRO A 384 10.32 7.69 2.68
N ARG A 385 10.12 7.03 1.54
CA ARG A 385 9.95 5.56 1.49
C ARG A 385 11.25 4.78 1.56
N LEU A 386 12.38 5.40 1.23
CA LEU A 386 13.70 4.74 1.21
C LEU A 386 14.48 4.93 2.50
N ASP A 387 14.26 6.04 3.21
CA ASP A 387 14.94 6.35 4.48
C ASP A 387 14.67 5.27 5.56
N GLU A 388 13.53 4.57 5.50
CA GLU A 388 13.21 3.43 6.40
C GLU A 388 13.98 2.14 6.06
N LEU A 389 14.48 2.01 4.83
CA LEU A 389 15.03 0.76 4.29
C LEU A 389 16.54 0.83 3.99
N ALA A 390 17.09 2.03 3.85
CA ALA A 390 18.48 2.26 3.44
C ALA A 390 19.02 3.56 4.03
N GLN A 391 20.33 3.63 4.22
CA GLN A 391 20.98 4.83 4.73
C GLN A 391 21.27 5.81 3.59
N ARG A 392 20.71 7.01 3.67
CA ARG A 392 21.04 8.09 2.73
C ARG A 392 22.48 8.58 2.96
N ILE A 393 23.21 8.75 1.87
CA ILE A 393 24.50 9.44 1.82
C ILE A 393 24.29 10.74 1.06
N GLU A 394 24.64 11.87 1.68
CA GLU A 394 24.59 13.17 1.01
C GLU A 394 25.84 13.34 0.13
N PRO A 395 25.67 13.40 -1.21
CA PRO A 395 26.80 13.46 -2.10
C PRO A 395 27.43 14.86 -2.04
N SER A 396 28.60 14.94 -1.41
CA SER A 396 29.41 16.16 -1.30
C SER A 396 30.67 16.11 -2.17
N ALA A 397 31.13 14.91 -2.51
CA ALA A 397 32.32 14.71 -3.32
C ALA A 397 32.09 14.96 -4.81
N SER A 398 33.09 15.55 -5.46
CA SER A 398 33.15 15.83 -6.88
C SER A 398 34.30 15.07 -7.56
N TRP A 399 34.41 15.17 -8.90
CA TRP A 399 35.53 14.59 -9.64
C TRP A 399 36.90 15.12 -9.20
N GLN A 400 36.95 16.27 -8.51
CA GLN A 400 38.18 16.85 -8.00
C GLN A 400 38.65 16.13 -6.72
N ASP A 401 37.75 15.51 -5.98
CA ASP A 401 38.04 14.83 -4.72
C ASP A 401 38.48 13.37 -4.94
N LEU A 402 38.20 12.81 -6.11
CA LEU A 402 38.55 11.43 -6.48
C LEU A 402 39.86 11.38 -7.27
N VAL A 403 40.89 10.79 -6.67
CA VAL A 403 42.15 10.47 -7.33
C VAL A 403 42.13 8.98 -7.72
N LEU A 404 42.13 8.71 -9.03
CA LEU A 404 42.04 7.37 -9.60
C LEU A 404 42.79 7.34 -10.94
N PRO A 405 43.40 6.22 -11.36
CA PRO A 405 44.05 6.18 -12.67
C PRO A 405 43.06 6.43 -13.82
N GLU A 406 43.55 7.04 -14.89
CA GLU A 406 42.73 7.59 -15.98
C GLU A 406 41.79 6.55 -16.62
N ALA A 407 42.28 5.32 -16.82
CA ALA A 407 41.47 4.25 -17.41
C ALA A 407 40.21 3.94 -16.58
N GLN A 408 40.34 3.88 -15.25
CA GLN A 408 39.23 3.65 -14.34
C GLN A 408 38.30 4.88 -14.28
N THR A 409 38.86 6.09 -14.28
CA THR A 409 38.11 7.34 -14.34
C THR A 409 37.24 7.42 -15.59
N GLN A 410 37.74 6.97 -16.74
CA GLN A 410 36.97 6.90 -17.98
C GLN A 410 35.80 5.90 -17.89
N ILE A 411 35.98 4.75 -17.24
CA ILE A 411 34.88 3.80 -17.02
C ILE A 411 33.79 4.44 -16.14
N LEU A 412 34.16 5.15 -15.06
CA LEU A 412 33.20 5.87 -14.22
C LEU A 412 32.44 6.97 -15.00
N ARG A 413 33.16 7.75 -15.83
CA ARG A 413 32.53 8.75 -16.70
C ARG A 413 31.59 8.12 -17.72
N SER A 414 31.95 6.97 -18.28
CA SER A 414 31.10 6.21 -19.18
C SER A 414 29.83 5.72 -18.46
N ALA A 415 29.95 5.23 -17.23
CA ALA A 415 28.80 4.84 -16.42
C ALA A 415 27.85 6.05 -16.17
N ALA A 416 28.38 7.21 -15.80
CA ALA A 416 27.59 8.43 -15.65
C ALA A 416 26.90 8.84 -16.96
N ALA A 417 27.61 8.79 -18.09
CA ALA A 417 27.04 9.13 -19.39
C ALA A 417 25.91 8.17 -19.80
N HIS A 418 26.05 6.87 -19.53
CA HIS A 418 25.01 5.88 -19.79
C HIS A 418 23.73 6.16 -19.00
N VAL A 419 23.86 6.54 -17.71
CA VAL A 419 22.71 6.90 -16.89
C VAL A 419 22.03 8.16 -17.43
N GLY A 420 22.82 9.21 -17.71
CA GLY A 420 22.29 10.48 -18.21
C GLY A 420 21.68 10.41 -19.62
N GLN A 421 22.13 9.50 -20.48
CA GLN A 421 21.64 9.36 -21.86
C GLN A 421 20.59 8.25 -22.02
N ARG A 422 20.14 7.60 -20.94
CA ARG A 422 19.27 6.42 -21.05
C ARG A 422 17.96 6.68 -21.79
N SER A 423 17.28 7.79 -21.52
CA SER A 423 16.01 8.12 -22.17
C SER A 423 16.17 8.23 -23.68
N ARG A 424 17.22 8.94 -24.11
CA ARG A 424 17.55 9.10 -25.52
C ARG A 424 17.81 7.76 -26.20
N VAL A 425 18.63 6.90 -25.61
CA VAL A 425 19.02 5.62 -26.23
C VAL A 425 17.88 4.58 -26.16
N TYR A 426 17.25 4.42 -24.99
CA TYR A 426 16.25 3.38 -24.79
C TYR A 426 14.88 3.74 -25.37
N GLU A 427 14.45 4.98 -25.22
CA GLU A 427 13.12 5.42 -25.66
C GLU A 427 13.19 6.05 -27.04
N GLN A 428 13.95 7.14 -27.23
CA GLN A 428 13.95 7.88 -28.49
C GLN A 428 14.58 7.10 -29.65
N TRP A 429 15.67 6.37 -29.40
CA TRP A 429 16.29 5.49 -30.41
C TRP A 429 15.70 4.08 -30.42
N GLY A 430 14.75 3.78 -29.52
CA GLY A 430 13.96 2.55 -29.53
C GLY A 430 14.70 1.28 -29.13
N PHE A 431 15.84 1.37 -28.43
CA PHE A 431 16.56 0.17 -27.99
C PHE A 431 15.76 -0.67 -26.98
N ALA A 432 14.87 -0.05 -26.18
CA ALA A 432 13.99 -0.79 -25.27
C ALA A 432 12.98 -1.68 -26.01
N ALA A 433 12.51 -1.28 -27.20
CA ALA A 433 11.54 -2.05 -27.98
C ALA A 433 12.11 -3.37 -28.53
N LYS A 434 13.44 -3.50 -28.62
CA LYS A 434 14.13 -4.73 -29.05
C LYS A 434 14.39 -5.72 -27.91
N GLY A 435 14.06 -5.35 -26.66
CA GLY A 435 14.10 -6.24 -25.51
C GLY A 435 14.14 -5.50 -24.16
N ASN A 436 13.31 -5.96 -23.21
CA ASN A 436 13.25 -5.41 -21.85
C ASN A 436 14.32 -5.94 -20.88
N ARG A 437 15.21 -6.86 -21.32
CA ARG A 437 16.25 -7.44 -20.47
C ARG A 437 17.52 -6.57 -20.51
N GLY A 438 18.06 -6.20 -19.35
CA GLY A 438 19.35 -5.52 -19.22
C GLY A 438 19.33 -4.01 -19.47
N LEU A 439 18.16 -3.37 -19.32
CA LEU A 439 18.01 -1.91 -19.34
C LEU A 439 18.55 -1.27 -18.05
N GLY A 440 18.69 -2.05 -16.97
CA GLY A 440 19.34 -1.59 -15.76
C GLY A 440 20.84 -1.38 -15.93
N ILE A 441 21.36 -0.37 -15.23
CA ILE A 441 22.77 -0.04 -15.24
C ILE A 441 23.37 -0.56 -13.94
N SER A 442 24.11 -1.65 -14.03
CA SER A 442 24.81 -2.27 -12.91
C SER A 442 26.32 -1.99 -12.97
N ALA A 443 26.90 -1.66 -11.83
CA ALA A 443 28.34 -1.45 -11.69
C ALA A 443 28.90 -2.27 -10.53
N LEU A 444 30.12 -2.77 -10.67
CA LEU A 444 30.89 -3.43 -9.61
C LEU A 444 32.16 -2.63 -9.35
N PHE A 445 32.32 -2.16 -8.12
CA PHE A 445 33.50 -1.46 -7.62
C PHE A 445 34.33 -2.41 -6.76
N ALA A 446 35.50 -2.78 -7.26
CA ALA A 446 36.33 -3.80 -6.64
C ALA A 446 37.70 -3.25 -6.24
N GLY A 447 38.10 -3.41 -4.99
CA GLY A 447 39.40 -2.96 -4.51
C GLY A 447 39.51 -3.04 -3.00
N ALA A 448 40.73 -2.89 -2.45
CA ALA A 448 40.95 -2.94 -1.01
C ALA A 448 40.11 -1.91 -0.23
N SER A 449 39.95 -2.11 1.08
CA SER A 449 39.28 -1.11 1.92
C SER A 449 40.01 0.24 1.84
N GLY A 450 39.25 1.34 1.85
CA GLY A 450 39.81 2.70 1.82
C GLY A 450 40.36 3.20 0.47
N THR A 451 40.16 2.48 -0.64
CA THR A 451 40.61 2.94 -1.98
C THR A 451 39.63 3.88 -2.71
N GLY A 452 38.55 4.33 -2.06
CA GLY A 452 37.63 5.32 -2.61
C GLY A 452 36.40 4.77 -3.35
N LYS A 453 36.01 3.51 -3.12
CA LYS A 453 34.80 2.89 -3.73
C LYS A 453 33.52 3.69 -3.43
N THR A 454 33.25 3.96 -2.16
CA THR A 454 32.08 4.74 -1.71
C THR A 454 32.18 6.19 -2.18
N LEU A 455 33.38 6.78 -2.11
CA LEU A 455 33.64 8.13 -2.61
C LEU A 455 33.31 8.25 -4.10
N ALA A 456 33.68 7.27 -4.92
CA ALA A 456 33.33 7.26 -6.34
C ALA A 456 31.82 7.18 -6.58
N ALA A 457 31.07 6.45 -5.75
CA ALA A 457 29.62 6.42 -5.82
C ALA A 457 29.02 7.80 -5.48
N GLU A 458 29.56 8.51 -4.48
CA GLU A 458 29.18 9.89 -4.16
C GLU A 458 29.45 10.85 -5.32
N VAL A 459 30.61 10.73 -5.97
CA VAL A 459 30.95 11.55 -7.15
C VAL A 459 29.96 11.33 -8.30
N LEU A 460 29.54 10.08 -8.55
CA LEU A 460 28.52 9.78 -9.55
C LEU A 460 27.16 10.38 -9.17
N ALA A 461 26.76 10.28 -7.90
CA ALA A 461 25.52 10.86 -7.39
C ALA A 461 25.50 12.39 -7.51
N HIS A 462 26.61 13.05 -7.14
CA HIS A 462 26.78 14.49 -7.28
C HIS A 462 26.69 14.93 -8.75
N GLN A 463 27.40 14.24 -9.65
CA GLN A 463 27.40 14.53 -11.09
C GLN A 463 26.01 14.36 -11.73
N LEU A 464 25.24 13.37 -11.29
CA LEU A 464 23.91 13.05 -11.82
C LEU A 464 22.78 13.82 -11.10
N HIS A 465 23.10 14.58 -10.05
CA HIS A 465 22.15 15.26 -9.17
C HIS A 465 21.10 14.32 -8.55
N LEU A 466 21.49 13.09 -8.24
CA LEU A 466 20.65 12.05 -7.66
C LEU A 466 21.01 11.80 -6.19
N ASP A 467 20.04 11.34 -5.39
CA ASP A 467 20.30 10.89 -4.03
C ASP A 467 21.02 9.52 -4.07
N LEU A 468 21.95 9.29 -3.15
CA LEU A 468 22.68 8.04 -2.97
C LEU A 468 22.17 7.31 -1.72
N TYR A 469 21.76 6.06 -1.87
CA TYR A 469 21.32 5.21 -0.76
C TYR A 469 22.22 4.01 -0.62
N ARG A 470 22.79 3.85 0.58
CA ARG A 470 23.57 2.68 0.97
C ARG A 470 22.66 1.63 1.59
N VAL A 471 22.66 0.45 0.98
CA VAL A 471 21.96 -0.75 1.45
C VAL A 471 23.02 -1.68 2.01
N ASP A 472 22.93 -1.94 3.31
CA ASP A 472 23.79 -2.92 3.97
C ASP A 472 23.20 -4.32 3.76
N LEU A 473 23.83 -5.10 2.88
CA LEU A 473 23.40 -6.45 2.56
C LEU A 473 23.46 -7.39 3.78
N SER A 474 24.35 -7.14 4.74
CA SER A 474 24.44 -7.96 5.96
C SER A 474 23.22 -7.79 6.87
N SER A 475 22.60 -6.60 6.85
CA SER A 475 21.37 -6.30 7.59
C SER A 475 20.11 -6.84 6.89
N VAL A 476 20.15 -6.99 5.56
CA VAL A 476 19.01 -7.45 4.75
C VAL A 476 18.90 -8.98 4.72
N VAL A 477 20.02 -9.70 4.86
CA VAL A 477 20.06 -11.17 4.97
C VAL A 477 19.71 -11.58 6.41
N SER A 478 18.42 -11.63 6.72
CA SER A 478 17.93 -12.08 8.03
C SER A 478 18.02 -13.61 8.17
N LYS A 479 17.83 -14.12 9.40
CA LYS A 479 17.81 -15.56 9.70
C LYS A 479 16.60 -16.30 9.08
N TYR A 480 15.66 -15.59 8.45
CA TYR A 480 14.39 -16.12 7.95
C TYR A 480 14.33 -16.07 6.42
N ILE A 481 14.23 -17.26 5.81
CA ILE A 481 14.17 -17.46 4.35
C ILE A 481 12.91 -16.78 3.78
N GLY A 482 13.08 -15.93 2.75
CA GLY A 482 11.99 -15.21 2.07
C GLY A 482 11.78 -13.76 2.50
N GLU A 483 12.21 -13.39 3.72
CA GLU A 483 12.17 -12.00 4.20
C GLU A 483 13.20 -11.12 3.47
N THR A 484 14.38 -11.68 3.18
CA THR A 484 15.45 -11.04 2.39
C THR A 484 14.96 -10.61 1.00
N GLU A 485 14.26 -11.49 0.27
CA GLU A 485 13.73 -11.17 -1.07
C GLU A 485 12.69 -10.06 -1.02
N LYS A 486 11.81 -10.10 -0.01
CA LYS A 486 10.79 -9.08 0.20
C LYS A 486 11.40 -7.72 0.51
N ASN A 487 12.42 -7.69 1.37
CA ASN A 487 13.14 -6.46 1.70
C ASN A 487 13.90 -5.89 0.49
N LEU A 488 14.61 -6.73 -0.26
CA LEU A 488 15.26 -6.31 -1.51
C LEU A 488 14.23 -5.78 -2.52
N ARG A 489 13.08 -6.45 -2.66
CA ARG A 489 11.99 -5.98 -3.53
C ARG A 489 11.53 -4.58 -3.14
N ARG A 490 11.23 -4.36 -1.86
CA ARG A 490 10.80 -3.07 -1.31
C ARG A 490 11.83 -1.97 -1.59
N VAL A 491 13.13 -2.27 -1.40
CA VAL A 491 14.22 -1.33 -1.71
C VAL A 491 14.22 -0.96 -3.18
N PHE A 492 14.22 -1.93 -4.10
CA PHE A 492 14.23 -1.64 -5.54
C PHE A 492 12.96 -0.96 -6.05
N ASP A 493 11.80 -1.32 -5.50
CA ASP A 493 10.52 -0.69 -5.88
C ASP A 493 10.51 0.78 -5.44
N ALA A 494 10.88 1.06 -4.19
CA ALA A 494 10.99 2.43 -3.68
C ALA A 494 12.06 3.24 -4.43
N ALA A 495 13.20 2.62 -4.75
CA ALA A 495 14.27 3.23 -5.54
C ALA A 495 13.82 3.60 -6.96
N THR A 496 12.97 2.77 -7.57
CA THR A 496 12.43 2.99 -8.91
C THR A 496 11.51 4.21 -8.94
N GLU A 497 10.78 4.49 -7.87
CA GLU A 497 9.95 5.70 -7.78
C GLU A 497 10.81 6.97 -7.75
N GLY A 498 11.89 6.95 -6.98
CA GLY A 498 12.75 8.11 -6.76
C GLY A 498 13.91 8.30 -7.74
N GLY A 499 14.15 7.33 -8.62
CA GLY A 499 15.26 7.39 -9.57
C GLY A 499 16.62 7.53 -8.88
N VAL A 500 16.84 6.85 -7.76
CA VAL A 500 18.03 7.02 -6.91
C VAL A 500 19.21 6.15 -7.35
N ILE A 501 20.40 6.41 -6.82
CA ILE A 501 21.55 5.49 -6.94
C ILE A 501 21.55 4.55 -5.73
N LEU A 502 21.57 3.25 -5.98
CA LEU A 502 21.66 2.23 -4.94
C LEU A 502 23.10 1.76 -4.81
N LEU A 503 23.67 1.84 -3.61
CA LEU A 503 24.98 1.33 -3.24
C LEU A 503 24.82 0.14 -2.31
N PHE A 504 25.11 -1.05 -2.83
CA PHE A 504 25.17 -2.29 -2.06
C PHE A 504 26.61 -2.49 -1.58
N ASP A 505 26.82 -2.24 -0.29
CA ASP A 505 28.14 -2.35 0.33
C ASP A 505 28.46 -3.81 0.71
N GLU A 506 29.76 -4.14 0.80
CA GLU A 506 30.25 -5.46 1.27
C GLU A 506 29.63 -6.67 0.58
N ALA A 507 29.54 -6.64 -0.74
CA ALA A 507 28.93 -7.71 -1.51
C ALA A 507 29.59 -9.09 -1.25
N ASP A 508 30.88 -9.13 -0.90
CA ASP A 508 31.60 -10.34 -0.52
C ASP A 508 30.98 -11.12 0.66
N ALA A 509 30.19 -10.49 1.52
CA ALA A 509 29.41 -11.19 2.54
C ALA A 509 28.37 -12.16 1.94
N LEU A 510 27.82 -11.81 0.77
CA LEU A 510 26.93 -12.68 0.00
C LEU A 510 27.69 -13.72 -0.85
N PHE A 511 28.89 -13.37 -1.32
CA PHE A 511 29.63 -14.13 -2.36
C PHE A 511 30.85 -14.92 -1.88
N GLY A 512 31.18 -14.90 -0.58
CA GLY A 512 32.37 -15.58 -0.06
C GLY A 512 32.50 -17.03 -0.55
N LYS A 513 33.73 -17.48 -0.84
CA LYS A 513 34.03 -18.85 -1.35
C LYS A 513 33.36 -19.92 -0.46
N ARG A 514 32.17 -20.36 -0.84
CA ARG A 514 31.51 -21.52 -0.25
C ARG A 514 31.83 -22.69 -1.16
N SER A 515 32.74 -23.51 -0.69
CA SER A 515 33.12 -24.80 -1.28
C SER A 515 31.87 -25.61 -1.62
N GLU A 516 31.99 -26.42 -2.68
CA GLU A 516 31.07 -27.47 -3.15
C GLU A 516 29.89 -27.79 -2.22
N VAL A 517 28.68 -27.60 -2.76
CA VAL A 517 27.37 -27.90 -2.18
C VAL A 517 27.40 -29.16 -1.32
N LYS A 518 27.46 -28.98 0.01
CA LYS A 518 27.29 -30.08 0.98
C LYS A 518 26.06 -29.91 1.86
N ASP A 519 25.45 -28.72 1.91
CA ASP A 519 24.33 -28.46 2.83
C ASP A 519 23.12 -27.78 2.16
N SER A 520 21.94 -28.01 2.71
CA SER A 520 20.67 -27.47 2.20
C SER A 520 20.66 -25.93 2.23
N ARG A 521 21.36 -25.33 3.20
CA ARG A 521 21.52 -23.88 3.38
C ARG A 521 22.29 -23.19 2.24
N ASP A 522 23.24 -23.88 1.58
CA ASP A 522 24.03 -23.29 0.49
C ASP A 522 23.23 -23.13 -0.81
N ARG A 523 22.20 -23.97 -1.02
CA ARG A 523 21.30 -23.81 -2.17
C ARG A 523 20.45 -22.53 -2.08
N TYR A 524 20.05 -22.12 -0.88
CA TYR A 524 19.18 -20.96 -0.68
C TYR A 524 19.92 -19.62 -0.83
N ALA A 525 21.19 -19.54 -0.44
CA ALA A 525 22.02 -18.35 -0.67
C ALA A 525 22.22 -18.04 -2.17
N ASN A 526 22.34 -19.08 -3.02
CA ASN A 526 22.44 -18.90 -4.46
C ASN A 526 21.15 -18.34 -5.10
N ILE A 527 19.99 -18.64 -4.50
CA ILE A 527 18.69 -18.12 -4.96
C ILE A 527 18.58 -16.62 -4.63
N GLU A 528 18.98 -16.19 -3.43
CA GLU A 528 18.97 -14.78 -3.01
C GLU A 528 19.92 -13.92 -3.86
N VAL A 529 21.12 -14.41 -4.14
CA VAL A 529 22.08 -13.76 -5.05
C VAL A 529 21.52 -13.63 -6.47
N SER A 530 20.89 -14.70 -6.97
CA SER A 530 20.27 -14.69 -8.30
C SER A 530 19.12 -13.69 -8.38
N TYR A 531 18.34 -13.56 -7.31
CA TYR A 531 17.27 -12.57 -7.19
C TYR A 531 17.83 -11.14 -7.18
N LEU A 532 18.83 -10.84 -6.36
CA LEU A 532 19.49 -9.53 -6.31
C LEU A 532 19.98 -9.11 -7.71
N LEU A 533 20.69 -10.01 -8.41
CA LEU A 533 21.18 -9.77 -9.76
C LEU A 533 20.06 -9.49 -10.76
N GLN A 534 19.01 -10.32 -10.74
CA GLN A 534 17.85 -10.12 -11.60
C GLN A 534 17.21 -8.76 -11.35
N ARG A 535 17.08 -8.35 -10.09
CA ARG A 535 16.51 -7.05 -9.73
C ARG A 535 17.42 -5.90 -10.16
N MET A 536 18.74 -6.03 -10.02
CA MET A 536 19.70 -5.04 -10.54
C MET A 536 19.63 -4.87 -12.07
N GLU A 537 19.40 -5.96 -12.82
CA GLU A 537 19.27 -5.91 -14.28
C GLU A 537 17.96 -5.26 -14.75
N CYS A 538 16.91 -5.39 -13.93
CA CYS A 538 15.59 -4.80 -14.18
C CYS A 538 15.45 -3.38 -13.61
N TYR A 539 16.30 -2.99 -12.65
CA TYR A 539 16.24 -1.70 -12.00
C TYR A 539 16.60 -0.58 -13.00
N PRO A 540 15.70 0.37 -13.31
CA PRO A 540 15.97 1.39 -14.32
C PRO A 540 17.05 2.40 -13.91
N GLY A 541 17.42 2.47 -12.62
CA GLY A 541 18.48 3.33 -12.11
C GLY A 541 19.88 2.71 -12.13
N LEU A 542 20.81 3.35 -11.41
CA LEU A 542 22.18 2.85 -11.23
C LEU A 542 22.27 2.04 -9.93
N ALA A 543 22.62 0.77 -10.05
CA ALA A 543 22.91 -0.10 -8.91
C ALA A 543 24.41 -0.42 -8.87
N ILE A 544 25.07 -0.06 -7.77
CA ILE A 544 26.50 -0.21 -7.54
C ILE A 544 26.70 -1.28 -6.48
N LEU A 545 27.48 -2.30 -6.77
CA LEU A 545 27.99 -3.26 -5.79
C LEU A 545 29.43 -2.92 -5.46
N THR A 546 29.80 -2.95 -4.19
CA THR A 546 31.20 -2.84 -3.78
C THR A 546 31.71 -4.15 -3.19
N THR A 547 32.96 -4.51 -3.48
CA THR A 547 33.60 -5.67 -2.88
C THR A 547 35.08 -5.44 -2.64
N ASN A 548 35.60 -6.06 -1.59
CA ASN A 548 37.04 -6.11 -1.34
C ASN A 548 37.73 -7.27 -2.07
N LEU A 549 36.98 -8.31 -2.46
CA LEU A 549 37.52 -9.58 -2.96
C LEU A 549 36.97 -9.95 -4.34
N LYS A 550 37.44 -9.27 -5.41
CA LYS A 550 37.02 -9.56 -6.79
C LYS A 550 37.18 -11.04 -7.18
N SER A 551 38.25 -11.69 -6.70
CA SER A 551 38.56 -13.09 -7.01
C SER A 551 37.55 -14.09 -6.42
N ALA A 552 36.68 -13.67 -5.50
CA ALA A 552 35.63 -14.51 -4.95
C ALA A 552 34.39 -14.57 -5.87
N LEU A 553 34.24 -13.61 -6.79
CA LEU A 553 33.11 -13.56 -7.71
C LEU A 553 33.34 -14.49 -8.92
N ASP A 554 32.32 -15.27 -9.26
CA ASP A 554 32.39 -16.16 -10.42
C ASP A 554 32.30 -15.39 -11.75
N THR A 555 32.65 -16.07 -12.85
CA THR A 555 32.62 -15.47 -14.18
C THR A 555 31.20 -15.27 -14.73
N ALA A 556 30.22 -16.04 -14.24
CA ALA A 556 28.82 -15.91 -14.66
C ALA A 556 28.20 -14.60 -14.12
N PHE A 557 28.54 -14.23 -12.90
CA PHE A 557 28.19 -13.00 -12.21
C PHE A 557 28.75 -11.79 -12.96
N LEU A 558 30.05 -11.80 -13.26
CA LEU A 558 30.70 -10.68 -13.94
C LEU A 558 30.12 -10.39 -15.33
N ARG A 559 29.59 -11.41 -16.03
CA ARG A 559 28.91 -11.23 -17.34
C ARG A 559 27.59 -10.46 -17.24
N ARG A 560 26.97 -10.42 -16.06
CA ARG A 560 25.69 -9.73 -15.80
C ARG A 560 25.91 -8.27 -15.35
N ILE A 561 27.14 -7.91 -14.98
CA ILE A 561 27.50 -6.56 -14.57
C ILE A 561 27.97 -5.75 -15.79
N ARG A 562 27.37 -4.58 -16.02
CA ARG A 562 27.68 -3.75 -17.18
C ARG A 562 29.03 -3.04 -17.05
N PHE A 563 29.34 -2.52 -15.85
CA PHE A 563 30.59 -1.81 -15.60
C PHE A 563 31.38 -2.45 -14.46
N VAL A 564 32.65 -2.77 -14.70
CA VAL A 564 33.55 -3.29 -13.64
C VAL A 564 34.70 -2.31 -13.48
N VAL A 565 34.76 -1.65 -12.33
CA VAL A 565 35.79 -0.66 -11.99
C VAL A 565 36.69 -1.25 -10.92
N GLN A 566 37.97 -1.40 -11.26
CA GLN A 566 38.99 -1.80 -10.29
C GLN A 566 39.54 -0.55 -9.60
N PHE A 567 39.56 -0.54 -8.27
CA PHE A 567 40.17 0.50 -7.45
C PHE A 567 41.51 -0.03 -6.93
N PRO A 568 42.61 0.20 -7.68
CA PRO A 568 43.93 -0.25 -7.25
C PRO A 568 44.38 0.49 -5.98
N PHE A 569 45.37 -0.07 -5.30
CA PHE A 569 46.06 0.65 -4.24
C PHE A 569 46.78 1.87 -4.86
N PRO A 570 46.68 3.08 -4.25
CA PRO A 570 47.21 4.28 -4.88
C PRO A 570 48.75 4.24 -4.92
N ASP A 571 49.34 4.62 -6.05
CA ASP A 571 50.79 4.78 -6.18
C ASP A 571 51.31 6.05 -5.47
N ALA A 572 52.63 6.25 -5.42
CA ALA A 572 53.20 7.42 -4.73
C ALA A 572 52.75 8.75 -5.35
N ALA A 573 52.60 8.84 -6.68
CA ALA A 573 52.14 10.07 -7.33
C ALA A 573 50.67 10.37 -6.97
N GLN A 574 49.83 9.34 -6.93
CA GLN A 574 48.43 9.43 -6.53
C GLN A 574 48.29 9.79 -5.05
N ARG A 575 49.09 9.18 -4.16
CA ARG A 575 49.10 9.54 -2.72
C ARG A 575 49.54 10.97 -2.50
N ALA A 576 50.54 11.46 -3.23
CA ALA A 576 50.94 12.88 -3.18
C ALA A 576 49.78 13.80 -3.57
N GLU A 577 49.02 13.42 -4.60
CA GLU A 577 47.86 14.20 -5.02
C GLU A 577 46.72 14.17 -4.00
N ILE A 578 46.47 13.03 -3.36
CA ILE A 578 45.51 12.93 -2.25
C ILE A 578 45.93 13.88 -1.12
N TRP A 579 47.21 13.87 -0.72
CA TRP A 579 47.73 14.77 0.32
C TRP A 579 47.62 16.25 -0.03
N ARG A 580 47.74 16.63 -1.30
CA ARG A 580 47.53 18.02 -1.75
C ARG A 580 46.09 18.49 -1.57
N ARG A 581 45.13 17.57 -1.68
CA ARG A 581 43.69 17.89 -1.72
C ARG A 581 42.96 17.62 -0.40
N ILE A 582 43.58 16.89 0.53
CA ILE A 582 42.89 16.36 1.71
C ILE A 582 42.48 17.44 2.73
N PHE A 583 43.23 18.53 2.82
CA PHE A 583 42.96 19.61 3.76
C PHE A 583 42.00 20.63 3.14
N PRO A 584 40.90 20.99 3.83
CA PRO A 584 40.06 22.11 3.45
C PRO A 584 40.87 23.41 3.33
N ALA A 585 40.43 24.33 2.47
CA ALA A 585 41.12 25.61 2.23
C ALA A 585 41.32 26.46 3.50
N ASP A 586 40.39 26.37 4.45
CA ASP A 586 40.46 27.11 5.73
C ASP A 586 41.38 26.46 6.77
N THR A 587 41.95 25.28 6.48
CA THR A 587 42.84 24.61 7.43
C THR A 587 44.22 25.29 7.40
N PRO A 588 44.69 25.85 8.52
CA PRO A 588 46.02 26.44 8.56
C PRO A 588 47.06 25.31 8.43
N THR A 589 47.81 25.32 7.34
CA THR A 589 48.88 24.34 7.07
C THR A 589 50.20 25.07 6.91
N GLN A 590 51.29 24.46 7.39
CA GLN A 590 52.62 25.04 7.31
C GLN A 590 53.66 23.95 7.01
N ASN A 591 54.55 24.22 6.07
CA ASN A 591 55.70 23.36 5.72
C ASN A 591 55.33 21.89 5.41
N LEU A 592 54.15 21.65 4.84
CA LEU A 592 53.75 20.30 4.41
C LEU A 592 54.44 19.94 3.10
N ASP A 593 55.01 18.73 3.03
CA ASP A 593 55.62 18.17 1.82
C ASP A 593 54.83 16.95 1.33
N PRO A 594 53.92 17.13 0.34
CA PRO A 594 53.11 16.04 -0.19
C PRO A 594 53.93 14.88 -0.78
N LEU A 595 55.15 15.13 -1.28
CA LEU A 595 56.00 14.09 -1.86
C LEU A 595 56.61 13.20 -0.78
N LYS A 596 56.98 13.77 0.37
CA LYS A 596 57.39 13.00 1.55
C LYS A 596 56.22 12.24 2.16
N LEU A 597 55.07 12.89 2.29
CA LEU A 597 53.85 12.28 2.82
C LEU A 597 53.37 11.09 1.96
N ALA A 598 53.62 11.13 0.66
CA ALA A 598 53.32 10.05 -0.27
C ALA A 598 54.15 8.77 -0.06
N GLN A 599 55.24 8.82 0.71
CA GLN A 599 56.02 7.62 1.02
C GLN A 599 55.23 6.65 1.92
N LEU A 600 54.28 7.15 2.72
CA LEU A 600 53.39 6.32 3.52
C LEU A 600 52.59 5.36 2.63
N ASN A 601 52.82 4.05 2.80
CA ASN A 601 52.16 3.02 2.00
C ASN A 601 50.76 2.65 2.55
N ILE A 602 49.85 3.63 2.52
CA ILE A 602 48.48 3.53 3.04
C ILE A 602 47.44 3.92 1.97
N ALA A 603 46.20 3.44 2.16
CA ALA A 603 45.10 3.77 1.26
C ALA A 603 44.55 5.18 1.51
N GLY A 604 43.80 5.74 0.55
CA GLY A 604 43.25 7.10 0.66
C GLY A 604 42.37 7.34 1.89
N GLY A 605 41.58 6.33 2.30
CA GLY A 605 40.79 6.40 3.53
C GLY A 605 41.65 6.56 4.79
N ASN A 606 42.80 5.88 4.85
CA ASN A 606 43.74 6.05 5.95
C ASN A 606 44.45 7.41 5.88
N ILE A 607 44.79 7.91 4.69
CA ILE A 607 45.33 9.26 4.52
C ILE A 607 44.38 10.30 5.12
N ARG A 608 43.07 10.18 4.84
CA ARG A 608 42.05 11.04 5.43
C ARG A 608 42.04 10.97 6.96
N ASN A 609 42.10 9.77 7.54
CA ASN A 609 42.14 9.59 8.99
C ASN A 609 43.38 10.25 9.61
N VAL A 610 44.55 10.09 8.98
CA VAL A 610 45.79 10.72 9.44
C VAL A 610 45.70 12.24 9.35
N ALA A 611 45.23 12.79 8.23
CA ALA A 611 45.07 14.24 8.04
C ALA A 611 44.12 14.84 9.08
N LEU A 612 42.97 14.20 9.32
CA LEU A 612 41.99 14.66 10.30
C LEU A 612 42.54 14.61 11.73
N ASN A 613 43.20 13.51 12.11
CA ASN A 613 43.80 13.39 13.44
C ASN A 613 44.94 14.40 13.64
N ALA A 614 45.76 14.64 12.61
CA ALA A 614 46.79 15.68 12.66
C ALA A 614 46.21 17.08 12.82
N ALA A 615 45.05 17.37 12.20
CA ALA A 615 44.35 18.63 12.39
C ALA A 615 43.85 18.82 13.83
N PHE A 616 43.34 17.76 14.46
CA PHE A 616 42.97 17.82 15.88
C PHE A 616 44.17 18.04 16.80
N LEU A 617 45.31 17.38 16.54
CA LEU A 617 46.54 17.58 17.31
C LEU A 617 47.06 19.03 17.19
N ALA A 618 47.05 19.58 15.98
CA ALA A 618 47.47 20.96 15.72
C ALA A 618 46.53 21.98 16.38
N ALA A 619 45.21 21.72 16.34
CA ALA A 619 44.22 22.57 16.99
C ALA A 619 44.35 22.58 18.53
N ASP A 620 44.64 21.43 19.15
CA ASP A 620 44.90 21.31 20.59
C ASP A 620 46.18 22.06 21.01
N ALA A 621 47.22 22.01 20.16
CA ALA A 621 48.46 22.75 20.35
C ALA A 621 48.36 24.25 19.99
N GLY A 622 47.26 24.69 19.37
CA GLY A 622 47.06 26.08 18.96
C GLY A 622 47.96 26.55 17.80
N GLU A 623 48.41 25.62 16.95
CA GLU A 623 49.34 25.90 15.85
C GLU A 623 48.85 25.35 14.49
N PRO A 624 49.42 25.79 13.35
CA PRO A 624 49.11 25.22 12.04
C PRO A 624 49.46 23.73 11.95
N VAL A 625 48.78 23.00 11.08
CA VAL A 625 49.12 21.61 10.76
C VAL A 625 50.51 21.55 10.12
N GLN A 626 51.37 20.72 10.69
CA GLN A 626 52.78 20.60 10.35
C GLN A 626 53.18 19.11 10.31
N MET A 627 54.39 18.82 9.81
CA MET A 627 54.88 17.45 9.63
C MET A 627 54.96 16.65 10.93
N HIS A 628 55.23 17.26 12.10
CA HIS A 628 55.26 16.52 13.38
C HIS A 628 53.89 16.03 13.83
N HIS A 629 52.83 16.83 13.61
CA HIS A 629 51.45 16.40 13.84
C HIS A 629 51.07 15.21 12.96
N LEU A 630 51.46 15.26 11.69
CA LEU A 630 51.24 14.17 10.74
C LEU A 630 52.01 12.92 11.12
N LEU A 631 53.25 13.05 11.64
CA LEU A 631 54.03 11.91 12.11
C LEU A 631 53.35 11.22 13.29
N GLN A 632 52.88 11.99 14.27
CA GLN A 632 52.17 11.45 15.44
C GLN A 632 50.87 10.77 15.02
N ALA A 633 50.07 11.42 14.16
CA ALA A 633 48.84 10.85 13.63
C ALA A 633 49.09 9.58 12.80
N ALA A 634 50.14 9.56 11.97
CA ALA A 634 50.53 8.40 11.18
C ALA A 634 50.94 7.22 12.06
N ARG A 635 51.68 7.46 13.16
CA ARG A 635 52.03 6.42 14.14
C ARG A 635 50.78 5.77 14.73
N THR A 636 49.79 6.57 15.13
CA THR A 636 48.53 6.07 15.67
C THR A 636 47.75 5.25 14.63
N GLU A 637 47.68 5.71 13.38
CA GLU A 637 46.95 4.98 12.33
C GLU A 637 47.67 3.68 11.92
N TYR A 638 49.01 3.70 11.81
CA TYR A 638 49.79 2.49 11.53
C TYR A 638 49.66 1.45 12.65
N ALA A 639 49.62 1.88 13.91
CA ALA A 639 49.37 1.00 15.05
C ALA A 639 48.00 0.31 14.95
N LYS A 640 46.93 1.03 14.53
CA LYS A 640 45.61 0.43 14.27
C LYS A 640 45.61 -0.57 13.12
N LEU A 641 46.47 -0.35 12.13
CA LEU A 641 46.65 -1.24 10.98
C LEU A 641 47.59 -2.42 11.28
N GLU A 642 48.09 -2.54 12.52
CA GLU A 642 49.10 -3.53 12.93
C GLU A 642 50.36 -3.50 12.04
N LYS A 643 50.73 -2.30 11.57
CA LYS A 643 51.93 -2.06 10.74
C LYS A 643 52.95 -1.21 11.51
N THR A 644 54.22 -1.42 11.23
CA THR A 644 55.32 -0.57 11.73
C THR A 644 55.73 0.45 10.69
N LEU A 645 55.88 1.72 11.08
CA LEU A 645 56.48 2.76 10.25
C LEU A 645 57.98 2.50 10.08
N THR A 646 58.47 2.61 8.85
CA THR A 646 59.89 2.47 8.54
C THR A 646 60.60 3.82 8.42
N GLU A 647 61.90 3.89 8.71
CA GLU A 647 62.69 5.13 8.53
C GLU A 647 62.65 5.65 7.09
N SER A 648 62.53 4.76 6.10
CA SER A 648 62.35 5.14 4.69
C SER A 648 61.05 5.91 4.41
N GLU A 649 60.01 5.71 5.22
CA GLU A 649 58.72 6.40 5.06
C GLU A 649 58.68 7.76 5.77
N ILE A 650 59.41 7.91 6.87
CA ILE A 650 59.37 9.11 7.75
C ILE A 650 60.65 9.95 7.72
N GLY A 651 61.63 9.56 6.90
CA GLY A 651 62.91 10.26 6.78
C GLY A 651 62.72 11.73 6.39
N GLY A 652 63.25 12.64 7.22
CA GLY A 652 63.22 14.08 6.97
C GLY A 652 61.87 14.77 7.21
N TRP A 653 61.04 14.21 8.10
CA TRP A 653 59.79 14.84 8.58
C TRP A 653 60.00 15.76 9.80
N ILE A 654 61.11 15.59 10.53
CA ILE A 654 61.53 16.40 11.68
C ILE A 654 62.91 16.99 11.37
#